data_AF-A0A8S1DRE0-F1
#
_entry.id   AF-A0A8S1DRE0-F1
#
_cell.length_a   1.000
_cell.length_b   1.000
_cell.length_c   1.000
_cell.angle_alpha   90.00
_cell.angle_beta   90.00
_cell.angle_gamma   90.00
#
_symmetry.space_group_name_H-M   'P 1'
#
loop_
_entity.id
_entity.type
_entity.pdbx_description
1 polymer ?
#
loop_
_entity_poly.entity_id
_entity_poly.type
_entity_poly.pdbx_seq_one_letter_code
_entity_poly.pdbx_strand_id
1 'polypeptide(L)'
;MAAAPRSTHELDLLLKNGVQEIDLLGADEFIVLVGCTGSGKSTFLKFLLKDATLNITKNEQDNCNFTDGEATIDSENCLTSKTIMPNLRKDEETGFVVMDCAGFGDTRSEHNDLIASFLNKRVLDKARRIKLVIVERYDRLKLSGDRNAFMNVLSHVSGLLKNNHRSFRNSICLVATKIESEKDNGALIRSIKTFLKEAVKSLEENYSTLTISEDKLREMEILSFLIANSQIGLFRRPSVVNADPWGLPALQENFKNLRKLVFEDVEYTPDDCGKFNIVVAPKTQIWIRGPLIESTVEGLKFLISPLAILIEQAVDAKLGEIRGEVEEKLTRIAEAGEITIALLSSIKSLQDLENFAVNEAGVQEETMAELKFHAEKAIFYFGVAGRDENEIKELIFGLNGKRNTIIAKISQLVEVNNFILDLAKASESYEVRLVNEECKELFNGLNISNFPLKMANLQRLGFNNVSIALQALNLRQISGCQIDDLKALFRKKNENHFSAEWVKNGDCLLVLGRFVFLSQVIREINLANRQECIKQVVLAATEHLYIDCDLSLQHTHLTLIAPKIESTRVKRIIILKGEDAPDSHDRDEQAPASQDENPGQNGIDGNPGYSSGSFTLISLDIINPTLLEVRSTGGNGSNGQDGGNGRDAPECQFPTFEKQQRATNGQIDRSLHSVVYTCDRSGYTVEYYQSTQQLNTILQMGKRRITFNMKLIKHSEIKPTDGGKGGAGGSLAVAGDLNLRVENIADLEKVSINCSKGKNGAPGKGGKAGRNARGKFRIYECTSVTVLLGLLQMSNGSLTAKKSAEGECNSKLEDAKDGMHGKTEREIRSAPVADRSARLYLSTLSSKPLLLCTQTPTKQAHDISYRQIRPLIG
;
A
#
# COMPACT_ATOMS: atom_id res chain seq x y z
N MET A 1 -2.54 9.38 27.96
CA MET A 1 -2.44 7.93 27.67
C MET A 1 -3.17 7.64 26.36
N ALA A 2 -2.51 6.97 25.40
CA ALA A 2 -3.12 6.69 24.10
C ALA A 2 -3.79 5.30 24.09
N ALA A 3 -5.02 5.23 23.58
CA ALA A 3 -5.67 3.97 23.23
C ALA A 3 -4.90 3.28 22.08
N ALA A 4 -5.11 1.97 21.89
CA ALA A 4 -4.53 1.27 20.74
C ALA A 4 -4.95 1.98 19.43
N PRO A 5 -4.00 2.25 18.51
CA PRO A 5 -4.30 3.01 17.30
C PRO A 5 -5.32 2.27 16.44
N ARG A 6 -6.43 2.94 16.12
CA ARG A 6 -7.52 2.46 15.26
C ARG A 6 -7.30 2.82 13.79
N SER A 7 -6.34 3.69 13.50
CA SER A 7 -5.99 4.13 12.15
C SER A 7 -4.48 4.22 11.95
N THR A 8 -4.03 4.15 10.70
CA THR A 8 -2.63 4.37 10.30
C THR A 8 -2.14 5.78 10.67
N HIS A 9 -3.04 6.77 10.69
CA HIS A 9 -2.72 8.12 11.14
C HIS A 9 -2.38 8.19 12.63
N GLU A 10 -3.15 7.51 13.49
CA GLU A 10 -2.83 7.40 14.92
C GLU A 10 -1.50 6.67 15.16
N LEU A 11 -1.20 5.69 14.31
CA LEU A 11 0.02 4.90 14.35
C LEU A 11 1.26 5.75 13.96
N ASP A 12 1.14 6.54 12.90
CA ASP A 12 2.17 7.52 12.51
C ASP A 12 2.36 8.55 13.63
N LEU A 13 1.27 9.13 14.16
CA LEU A 13 1.33 10.11 15.25
C LEU A 13 2.02 9.55 16.50
N LEU A 14 1.70 8.31 16.88
CA LEU A 14 2.38 7.61 17.96
C LEU A 14 3.88 7.51 17.68
N LEU A 15 4.29 7.01 16.51
CA LEU A 15 5.70 6.94 16.14
C LEU A 15 6.38 8.32 16.13
N LYS A 16 5.70 9.37 15.61
CA LYS A 16 6.23 10.75 15.62
C LYS A 16 6.50 11.22 17.05
N ASN A 17 5.52 11.08 17.93
CA ASN A 17 5.59 11.57 19.30
C ASN A 17 6.60 10.76 20.11
N GLY A 18 6.59 9.44 19.96
CA GLY A 18 7.54 8.55 20.62
C GLY A 18 8.99 8.86 20.25
N VAL A 19 9.29 9.02 18.96
CA VAL A 19 10.65 9.37 18.53
C VAL A 19 11.05 10.75 19.07
N GLN A 20 10.17 11.74 19.04
CA GLN A 20 10.46 13.07 19.59
C GLN A 20 10.73 13.03 21.10
N GLU A 21 9.92 12.31 21.87
CA GLU A 21 10.10 12.18 23.32
C GLU A 21 11.43 11.48 23.66
N ILE A 22 11.77 10.43 22.92
CA ILE A 22 13.05 9.72 23.04
C ILE A 22 14.23 10.64 22.71
N ASP A 23 14.10 11.47 21.67
CA ASP A 23 15.16 12.38 21.22
C ASP A 23 15.45 13.51 22.22
N LEU A 24 14.48 13.91 23.03
CA LEU A 24 14.60 14.99 23.99
C LEU A 24 15.27 14.60 25.32
N LEU A 25 15.38 13.31 25.63
CA LEU A 25 15.81 12.87 26.97
C LEU A 25 17.27 13.17 27.32
N GLY A 26 18.14 13.35 26.31
CA GLY A 26 19.54 13.79 26.50
C GLY A 26 20.38 12.96 27.47
N ALA A 27 19.91 11.78 27.88
CA ALA A 27 20.57 10.93 28.86
C ALA A 27 21.50 9.94 28.15
N ASP A 28 22.65 9.68 28.75
CA ASP A 28 23.63 8.72 28.26
C ASP A 28 23.51 7.34 28.96
N GLU A 29 22.87 7.29 30.13
CA GLU A 29 22.83 6.12 31.00
C GLU A 29 21.39 5.66 31.24
N PHE A 30 21.10 4.41 30.87
CA PHE A 30 19.76 3.83 30.95
C PHE A 30 19.72 2.56 31.80
N ILE A 31 18.68 2.44 32.61
CA ILE A 31 18.30 1.23 33.32
C ILE A 31 17.03 0.71 32.67
N VAL A 32 17.11 -0.45 32.03
CA VAL A 32 16.06 -0.96 31.16
C VAL A 32 15.31 -2.07 31.87
N LEU A 33 14.02 -1.87 32.13
CA LEU A 33 13.16 -2.87 32.74
C LEU A 33 12.54 -3.74 31.64
N VAL A 34 12.83 -5.04 31.65
CA VAL A 34 12.33 -6.01 30.67
C VAL A 34 11.54 -7.13 31.33
N GLY A 35 10.51 -7.65 30.64
CA GLY A 35 9.64 -8.70 31.17
C GLY A 35 8.26 -8.70 30.54
N CYS A 36 7.52 -9.80 30.70
CA CYS A 36 6.16 -9.96 30.15
C CYS A 36 5.16 -8.92 30.68
N THR A 37 4.01 -8.78 30.02
CA THR A 37 2.86 -8.01 30.55
C THR A 37 2.43 -8.56 31.92
N GLY A 38 2.16 -7.67 32.87
CA GLY A 38 1.73 -8.02 34.23
C GLY A 38 2.84 -8.55 35.15
N SER A 39 4.11 -8.50 34.74
CA SER A 39 5.29 -8.81 35.58
C SER A 39 5.54 -7.79 36.69
N GLY A 40 4.94 -6.60 36.62
CA GLY A 40 5.08 -5.54 37.63
C GLY A 40 6.16 -4.51 37.31
N LYS A 41 6.63 -4.40 36.05
CA LYS A 41 7.63 -3.40 35.63
C LYS A 41 7.24 -1.97 36.00
N SER A 42 6.07 -1.50 35.58
CA SER A 42 5.61 -0.13 35.86
C SER A 42 5.46 0.14 37.36
N THR A 43 4.96 -0.83 38.13
CA THR A 43 4.88 -0.76 39.59
C THR A 43 6.27 -0.68 40.22
N PHE A 44 7.20 -1.50 39.73
CA PHE A 44 8.57 -1.54 40.21
C PHE A 44 9.34 -0.25 39.87
N LEU A 45 9.13 0.32 38.67
CA LEU A 45 9.64 1.63 38.28
C LEU A 45 9.21 2.71 39.28
N LYS A 46 7.90 2.84 39.50
CA LYS A 46 7.33 3.82 40.45
C LYS A 46 7.87 3.62 41.87
N PHE A 47 8.00 2.37 42.29
CA PHE A 47 8.58 2.04 43.59
C PHE A 47 10.07 2.44 43.67
N LEU A 48 10.88 2.17 42.65
CA LEU A 48 12.30 2.56 42.62
C LEU A 48 12.51 4.07 42.67
N LEU A 49 11.59 4.85 42.09
CA LEU A 49 11.68 6.30 41.97
C LEU A 49 10.98 7.07 43.10
N LYS A 50 10.46 6.37 44.11
CA LYS A 50 9.63 6.97 45.18
C LYS A 50 8.46 7.81 44.65
N ASP A 51 7.78 7.32 43.61
CA ASP A 51 6.66 8.05 43.01
C ASP A 51 5.52 8.24 44.04
N ALA A 52 5.12 9.50 44.23
CA ALA A 52 4.08 9.89 45.18
C ALA A 52 2.68 9.38 44.77
N THR A 53 2.47 8.99 43.51
CA THR A 53 1.17 8.46 43.07
C THR A 53 0.97 6.98 43.42
N LEU A 54 2.02 6.31 43.92
CA LEU A 54 1.97 4.89 44.31
C LEU A 54 1.21 4.72 45.62
N ASN A 55 0.06 4.05 45.57
CA ASN A 55 -0.81 3.78 46.71
C ASN A 55 -0.89 2.27 47.00
N ILE A 56 -1.38 1.89 48.18
CA ILE A 56 -1.62 0.49 48.55
C ILE A 56 -3.12 0.27 48.75
N THR A 57 -3.71 -0.59 47.92
CA THR A 57 -5.13 -0.97 48.01
C THR A 57 -5.30 -2.47 48.17
N LYS A 58 -6.48 -2.89 48.66
CA LYS A 58 -6.90 -4.29 48.70
C LYS A 58 -7.55 -4.67 47.37
N ASN A 59 -7.21 -5.85 46.85
CA ASN A 59 -7.98 -6.46 45.76
C ASN A 59 -9.18 -7.27 46.31
N GLU A 60 -10.01 -7.81 45.41
CA GLU A 60 -11.18 -8.64 45.77
C GLU A 60 -10.83 -9.88 46.62
N GLN A 61 -9.58 -10.33 46.58
CA GLN A 61 -9.07 -11.48 47.33
C GLN A 61 -8.45 -11.09 48.68
N ASP A 62 -8.70 -9.87 49.14
CA ASP A 62 -8.14 -9.29 50.37
C ASP A 62 -6.61 -9.12 50.37
N ASN A 63 -5.96 -9.29 49.22
CA ASN A 63 -4.51 -9.12 49.08
C ASN A 63 -4.16 -7.64 48.86
N CYS A 64 -3.18 -7.14 49.59
CA CYS A 64 -2.66 -5.79 49.41
C CYS A 64 -1.81 -5.73 48.12
N ASN A 65 -2.15 -4.83 47.21
CA ASN A 65 -1.37 -4.57 46.00
C ASN A 65 -1.08 -3.08 45.87
N PHE A 66 -0.01 -2.77 45.13
CA PHE A 66 0.24 -1.41 44.70
C PHE A 66 -0.76 -1.01 43.61
N THR A 67 -1.32 0.18 43.74
CA THR A 67 -2.14 0.83 42.72
C THR A 67 -1.62 2.23 42.47
N ASP A 68 -2.08 2.81 41.36
CA ASP A 68 -1.73 4.15 40.98
C ASP A 68 -3.01 4.99 40.89
N GLY A 69 -3.01 6.16 41.52
CA GLY A 69 -4.13 7.10 41.44
C GLY A 69 -4.44 7.54 40.01
N GLU A 70 -3.45 7.48 39.10
CA GLU A 70 -3.57 7.88 37.69
C GLU A 70 -4.00 6.74 36.75
N ALA A 71 -4.40 5.58 37.27
CA ALA A 71 -4.82 4.40 36.50
C ALA A 71 -3.77 3.82 35.53
N THR A 72 -2.47 4.14 35.73
CA THR A 72 -1.40 3.51 34.94
C THR A 72 -1.10 2.07 35.37
N ILE A 73 -1.30 1.78 36.66
CA ILE A 73 -1.27 0.44 37.24
C ILE A 73 -2.72 -0.03 37.37
N ASP A 74 -3.18 -0.84 36.41
CA ASP A 74 -4.53 -1.41 36.43
C ASP A 74 -4.52 -2.72 37.24
N SER A 75 -5.16 -2.73 38.41
CA SER A 75 -5.21 -3.91 39.30
C SER A 75 -6.14 -5.01 38.80
N GLU A 76 -7.12 -4.67 37.95
CA GLU A 76 -8.21 -5.58 37.58
C GLU A 76 -8.06 -6.13 36.15
N ASN A 77 -7.47 -5.37 35.23
CA ASN A 77 -7.31 -5.77 33.83
C ASN A 77 -5.84 -5.90 33.37
N CYS A 78 -5.12 -6.88 33.93
CA CYS A 78 -3.79 -7.28 33.45
C CYS A 78 -3.77 -7.82 32.00
N LEU A 79 -4.93 -8.02 31.37
CA LEU A 79 -5.06 -8.65 30.05
C LEU A 79 -4.66 -7.72 28.88
N THR A 80 -4.59 -6.39 29.08
CA THR A 80 -4.20 -5.46 28.01
C THR A 80 -3.10 -4.49 28.47
N SER A 81 -1.91 -4.53 27.86
CA SER A 81 -0.75 -3.72 28.27
C SER A 81 -0.87 -2.26 27.81
N LYS A 82 -1.07 -1.29 28.71
CA LYS A 82 -1.27 0.14 28.33
C LYS A 82 -0.03 0.82 27.72
N THR A 83 1.15 0.21 27.84
CA THR A 83 2.44 0.82 27.52
C THR A 83 2.88 0.46 26.10
N ILE A 84 2.46 1.24 25.10
CA ILE A 84 3.04 1.16 23.73
C ILE A 84 4.33 1.99 23.65
N MET A 85 4.32 3.16 24.29
CA MET A 85 5.48 4.04 24.42
C MET A 85 6.31 3.66 25.63
N PRO A 86 7.64 3.51 25.51
CA PRO A 86 8.51 3.32 26.66
C PRO A 86 8.33 4.49 27.64
N ASN A 87 8.00 4.21 28.90
CA ASN A 87 7.87 5.26 29.90
C ASN A 87 9.24 5.52 30.51
N LEU A 88 9.79 6.69 30.19
CA LEU A 88 11.14 7.10 30.54
C LEU A 88 11.06 8.07 31.71
N ARG A 89 11.66 7.69 32.84
CA ARG A 89 11.65 8.50 34.06
C ARG A 89 13.06 8.68 34.57
N LYS A 90 13.41 9.93 34.87
CA LYS A 90 14.69 10.29 35.47
C LYS A 90 14.57 10.20 36.98
N ASP A 91 15.48 9.47 37.62
CA ASP A 91 15.64 9.49 39.06
C ASP A 91 16.31 10.79 39.48
N GLU A 92 15.65 11.58 40.33
CA GLU A 92 16.15 12.91 40.71
C GLU A 92 17.43 12.88 41.54
N GLU A 93 17.62 11.81 42.34
CA GLU A 93 18.77 11.68 43.24
C GLU A 93 20.04 11.26 42.50
N THR A 94 19.93 10.28 41.59
CA THR A 94 21.07 9.71 40.87
C THR A 94 21.26 10.29 39.47
N GLY A 95 20.22 10.91 38.90
CA GLY A 95 20.20 11.41 37.53
C GLY A 95 20.05 10.34 36.45
N PHE A 96 19.97 9.05 36.81
CA PHE A 96 19.81 7.96 35.87
C PHE A 96 18.41 7.93 35.26
N VAL A 97 18.31 7.49 34.01
CA VAL A 97 17.01 7.28 33.36
C VAL A 97 16.63 5.81 33.45
N VAL A 98 15.47 5.55 34.04
CA VAL A 98 14.88 4.21 34.11
C VAL A 98 13.79 4.13 33.04
N MET A 99 13.89 3.12 32.17
CA MET A 99 12.96 2.84 31.09
C MET A 99 12.05 1.67 31.46
N ASP A 100 10.75 1.92 31.51
CA ASP A 100 9.73 0.87 31.53
C ASP A 100 9.32 0.51 30.10
N CYS A 101 9.85 -0.62 29.60
CA CYS A 101 9.50 -1.14 28.28
C CYS A 101 8.07 -1.67 28.24
N ALA A 102 7.48 -1.66 27.05
CA ALA A 102 6.30 -2.47 26.76
C ALA A 102 6.53 -3.94 27.18
N GLY A 103 5.48 -4.61 27.64
CA GLY A 103 5.58 -6.02 27.99
C GLY A 103 5.91 -6.89 26.79
N PHE A 104 6.86 -7.82 26.94
CA PHE A 104 7.09 -8.84 25.91
C PHE A 104 5.83 -9.68 25.71
N GLY A 105 5.52 -9.98 24.45
CA GLY A 105 4.32 -10.73 24.09
C GLY A 105 3.03 -9.96 24.39
N ASP A 106 3.00 -8.64 24.18
CA ASP A 106 1.77 -7.86 24.28
C ASP A 106 0.72 -8.43 23.31
N THR A 107 -0.48 -8.69 23.83
CA THR A 107 -1.56 -9.42 23.16
C THR A 107 -2.45 -8.53 22.31
N ARG A 108 -2.24 -7.21 22.32
CA ARG A 108 -3.13 -6.24 21.69
C ARG A 108 -3.21 -6.36 20.17
N SER A 109 -2.06 -6.40 19.51
CA SER A 109 -1.91 -6.66 18.07
C SER A 109 -0.44 -6.77 17.70
N GLU A 110 -0.17 -7.41 16.57
CA GLU A 110 1.16 -7.57 15.97
C GLU A 110 1.75 -6.20 15.59
N HIS A 111 0.89 -5.23 15.23
CA HIS A 111 1.31 -3.85 14.97
C HIS A 111 1.84 -3.15 16.23
N ASN A 112 1.15 -3.28 17.37
CA ASN A 112 1.56 -2.64 18.62
C ASN A 112 2.89 -3.22 19.12
N ASP A 113 3.05 -4.53 19.01
CA ASP A 113 4.28 -5.21 19.37
C ASP A 113 5.46 -4.76 18.47
N LEU A 114 5.23 -4.60 17.16
CA LEU A 114 6.24 -4.07 16.24
C LEU A 114 6.66 -2.63 16.58
N ILE A 115 5.70 -1.76 16.84
CA ILE A 115 5.94 -0.36 17.22
C ILE A 115 6.69 -0.28 18.55
N ALA A 116 6.22 -1.00 19.56
CA ALA A 116 6.86 -1.02 20.87
C ALA A 116 8.29 -1.55 20.78
N SER A 117 8.51 -2.61 19.99
CA SER A 117 9.84 -3.17 19.74
C SER A 117 10.75 -2.17 19.02
N PHE A 118 10.23 -1.45 18.03
CA PHE A 118 10.95 -0.39 17.32
C PHE A 118 11.34 0.75 18.26
N LEU A 119 10.41 1.24 19.09
CA LEU A 119 10.66 2.35 20.02
C LEU A 119 11.63 1.94 21.14
N ASN A 120 11.47 0.73 21.69
CA ASN A 120 12.43 0.18 22.65
C ASN A 120 13.83 0.13 22.04
N LYS A 121 13.96 -0.39 20.80
CA LYS A 121 15.24 -0.41 20.10
C LYS A 121 15.80 1.00 19.89
N ARG A 122 14.96 1.96 19.52
CA ARG A 122 15.37 3.36 19.32
C ARG A 122 15.92 3.99 20.61
N VAL A 123 15.32 3.71 21.77
CA VAL A 123 15.87 4.15 23.06
C VAL A 123 17.21 3.49 23.33
N LEU A 124 17.29 2.16 23.14
CA LEU A 124 18.49 1.39 23.40
C LEU A 124 19.67 1.83 22.52
N ASP A 125 19.43 2.12 21.24
CA ASP A 125 20.45 2.60 20.30
C ASP A 125 21.03 3.98 20.68
N LYS A 126 20.33 4.74 21.52
CA LYS A 126 20.79 6.05 22.01
C LYS A 126 21.56 5.97 23.32
N ALA A 127 21.38 4.91 24.08
CA ALA A 127 22.01 4.76 25.37
C ALA A 127 23.50 4.47 25.19
N ARG A 128 24.38 5.27 25.81
CA ARG A 128 25.83 4.98 25.83
C ARG A 128 26.21 3.92 26.85
N ARG A 129 25.39 3.76 27.90
CA ARG A 129 25.61 2.79 28.98
C ARG A 129 24.28 2.22 29.43
N ILE A 130 24.20 0.90 29.54
CA ILE A 130 22.96 0.21 29.87
C ILE A 130 23.14 -0.76 31.05
N LYS A 131 22.14 -0.78 31.94
CA LYS A 131 21.82 -1.90 32.82
C LYS A 131 20.51 -2.53 32.39
N LEU A 132 20.42 -3.85 32.48
CA LEU A 132 19.21 -4.60 32.17
C LEU A 132 18.64 -5.23 33.44
N VAL A 133 17.39 -4.93 33.75
CA VAL A 133 16.67 -5.49 34.90
C VAL A 133 15.54 -6.36 34.39
N ILE A 134 15.69 -7.67 34.53
CA ILE A 134 14.65 -8.64 34.19
C ILE A 134 13.65 -8.66 35.34
N VAL A 135 12.41 -8.26 35.08
CA VAL A 135 11.33 -8.24 36.07
C VAL A 135 10.37 -9.39 35.76
N GLU A 136 10.22 -10.32 36.69
CA GLU A 136 9.30 -11.46 36.52
C GLU A 136 8.58 -11.79 37.83
N ARG A 137 7.37 -12.35 37.72
CA ARG A 137 6.60 -12.75 38.89
C ARG A 137 7.24 -13.96 39.57
N TYR A 138 7.30 -13.94 40.90
CA TYR A 138 7.90 -15.02 41.68
C TYR A 138 7.21 -16.39 41.48
N ASP A 139 5.91 -16.42 41.21
CA ASP A 139 5.19 -17.69 40.95
C ASP A 139 5.64 -18.40 39.67
N ARG A 140 6.22 -17.67 38.70
CA ARG A 140 6.83 -18.22 37.48
C ARG A 140 8.30 -18.62 37.66
N LEU A 141 8.92 -18.21 38.77
CA LEU A 141 10.31 -18.51 39.12
C LEU A 141 10.44 -19.67 40.13
N LYS A 142 9.42 -20.53 40.19
CA LYS A 142 9.39 -21.73 41.03
C LYS A 142 9.41 -22.98 40.16
N LEU A 143 9.92 -24.08 40.71
CA LEU A 143 9.91 -25.39 40.04
C LEU A 143 8.51 -25.87 39.64
N SER A 144 7.48 -25.49 40.40
CA SER A 144 6.07 -25.79 40.16
C SER A 144 5.35 -24.72 39.32
N GLY A 145 6.03 -23.64 38.94
CA GLY A 145 5.47 -22.54 38.17
C GLY A 145 5.43 -22.83 36.67
N ASP A 146 4.81 -21.91 35.92
CA ASP A 146 4.85 -21.91 34.46
C ASP A 146 6.26 -21.52 33.98
N ARG A 147 7.09 -22.55 33.76
CA ARG A 147 8.48 -22.39 33.31
C ARG A 147 8.56 -21.71 31.95
N ASN A 148 7.61 -22.01 31.06
CA ASN A 148 7.60 -21.50 29.70
C ASN A 148 7.46 -19.97 29.66
N ALA A 149 6.68 -19.40 30.57
CA ALA A 149 6.56 -17.95 30.67
C ALA A 149 7.90 -17.25 30.91
N PHE A 150 8.73 -17.76 31.82
CA PHE A 150 10.06 -17.19 32.06
C PHE A 150 11.04 -17.49 30.92
N MET A 151 11.00 -18.70 30.34
CA MET A 151 11.82 -19.03 29.18
C MET A 151 11.50 -18.14 27.98
N ASN A 152 10.25 -17.74 27.81
CA ASN A 152 9.87 -16.76 26.79
C ASN A 152 10.52 -15.40 27.05
N VAL A 153 10.51 -14.88 28.29
CA VAL A 153 11.23 -13.64 28.63
C VAL A 153 12.73 -13.78 28.33
N LEU A 154 13.32 -14.90 28.72
CA LEU A 154 14.74 -15.16 28.51
C LEU A 154 15.08 -15.19 27.01
N SER A 155 14.23 -15.81 26.19
CA SER A 155 14.37 -15.84 24.72
C SER A 155 14.27 -14.45 24.10
N HIS A 156 13.38 -13.59 24.62
CA HIS A 156 13.32 -12.20 24.17
C HIS A 156 14.58 -11.42 24.57
N VAL A 157 15.06 -11.61 25.79
CA VAL A 157 16.29 -10.96 26.28
C VAL A 157 17.52 -11.45 25.50
N SER A 158 17.64 -12.75 25.21
CA SER A 158 18.75 -13.29 24.43
C SER A 158 18.73 -12.78 22.98
N GLY A 159 17.55 -12.71 22.37
CA GLY A 159 17.36 -12.12 21.05
C GLY A 159 17.73 -10.62 21.03
N LEU A 160 17.46 -9.92 22.13
CA LEU A 160 17.73 -8.49 22.28
C LEU A 160 19.23 -8.24 22.36
N LEU A 161 19.97 -9.11 23.04
CA LEU A 161 21.41 -8.98 23.30
C LEU A 161 22.32 -9.65 22.24
N LYS A 162 21.73 -10.28 21.23
CA LYS A 162 22.33 -11.07 20.14
C LYS A 162 23.84 -11.35 20.29
N ASN A 163 24.76 -10.53 19.78
CA ASN A 163 26.18 -10.92 19.74
C ASN A 163 27.01 -10.48 20.96
N ASN A 164 26.40 -9.73 21.89
CA ASN A 164 27.13 -9.01 22.93
C ASN A 164 26.68 -9.35 24.35
N HIS A 165 25.86 -10.40 24.53
CA HIS A 165 25.34 -10.81 25.84
C HIS A 165 26.43 -11.03 26.90
N ARG A 166 27.64 -11.46 26.51
CA ARG A 166 28.78 -11.60 27.44
C ARG A 166 29.23 -10.29 28.08
N SER A 167 29.12 -9.17 27.37
CA SER A 167 29.45 -7.85 27.94
C SER A 167 28.50 -7.47 29.09
N PHE A 168 27.27 -7.99 29.05
CA PHE A 168 26.24 -7.74 30.05
C PHE A 168 26.32 -8.64 31.30
N ARG A 169 27.38 -9.46 31.44
CA ARG A 169 27.52 -10.40 32.56
C ARG A 169 27.30 -9.74 33.92
N ASN A 170 27.83 -8.54 34.13
CA ASN A 170 27.67 -7.80 35.40
C ASN A 170 26.56 -6.74 35.34
N SER A 171 25.92 -6.57 34.18
CA SER A 171 24.93 -5.54 33.90
C SER A 171 23.50 -6.06 33.78
N ILE A 172 23.27 -7.33 34.14
CA ILE A 172 21.95 -7.95 34.17
C ILE A 172 21.61 -8.34 35.61
N CYS A 173 20.41 -8.00 36.08
CA CYS A 173 19.86 -8.58 37.30
C CYS A 173 18.43 -9.08 37.10
N LEU A 174 17.97 -9.93 38.02
CA LEU A 174 16.61 -10.47 38.05
C LEU A 174 15.89 -9.93 39.28
N VAL A 175 14.72 -9.32 39.10
CA VAL A 175 13.84 -8.88 40.18
C VAL A 175 12.57 -9.73 40.17
N ALA A 176 12.41 -10.54 41.21
CA ALA A 176 11.23 -11.36 41.43
C ALA A 176 10.13 -10.52 42.12
N THR A 177 8.97 -10.37 41.49
CA THR A 177 7.85 -9.55 41.98
C THR A 177 6.70 -10.39 42.52
N LYS A 178 5.68 -9.72 43.09
CA LYS A 178 4.46 -10.35 43.63
C LYS A 178 4.78 -11.40 44.71
N ILE A 179 5.78 -11.11 45.53
CA ILE A 179 6.19 -11.97 46.65
C ILE A 179 5.36 -11.63 47.88
N GLU A 180 4.81 -12.65 48.54
CA GLU A 180 4.12 -12.49 49.83
C GLU A 180 5.08 -12.03 50.94
N SER A 181 4.60 -11.13 51.80
CA SER A 181 5.41 -10.41 52.80
C SER A 181 6.12 -11.29 53.83
N GLU A 182 5.59 -12.47 54.15
CA GLU A 182 6.03 -13.27 55.30
C GLU A 182 7.21 -14.24 55.03
N LYS A 183 7.66 -14.36 53.78
CA LYS A 183 8.62 -15.42 53.42
C LYS A 183 10.06 -15.04 53.77
N ASP A 184 10.90 -16.01 54.14
CA ASP A 184 12.34 -15.79 54.35
C ASP A 184 13.06 -15.42 53.03
N ASN A 185 13.81 -14.32 53.00
CA ASN A 185 14.57 -13.85 51.84
C ASN A 185 15.57 -14.92 51.36
N GLY A 186 16.28 -15.56 52.29
CA GLY A 186 17.30 -16.56 51.96
C GLY A 186 16.70 -17.79 51.29
N ALA A 187 15.58 -18.30 51.82
CA ALA A 187 14.82 -19.39 51.25
C ALA A 187 14.27 -19.07 49.85
N LEU A 188 13.73 -17.87 49.65
CA LEU A 188 13.23 -17.42 48.34
C LEU A 188 14.33 -17.37 47.28
N ILE A 189 15.47 -16.74 47.59
CA ILE A 189 16.61 -16.64 46.67
C ILE A 189 17.16 -18.03 46.35
N ARG A 190 17.29 -18.91 47.35
CA ARG A 190 17.68 -20.32 47.11
C ARG A 190 16.69 -21.01 46.17
N SER A 191 15.39 -20.84 46.38
CA SER A 191 14.35 -21.41 45.51
C SER A 191 14.45 -20.91 44.07
N ILE A 192 14.69 -19.61 43.85
CA ILE A 192 14.86 -19.04 42.50
C ILE A 192 16.14 -19.60 41.86
N LYS A 193 17.27 -19.63 42.59
CA LYS A 193 18.53 -20.20 42.08
C LYS A 193 18.38 -21.67 41.69
N THR A 194 17.64 -22.46 42.46
CA THR A 194 17.34 -23.86 42.10
C THR A 194 16.53 -23.93 40.81
N PHE A 195 15.51 -23.08 40.66
CA PHE A 195 14.73 -22.99 39.42
C PHE A 195 15.61 -22.61 38.21
N LEU A 196 16.49 -21.62 38.33
CA LEU A 196 17.39 -21.21 37.25
C LEU A 196 18.36 -22.33 36.85
N LYS A 197 18.90 -23.07 37.82
CA LYS A 197 19.76 -24.25 37.55
C LYS A 197 19.00 -25.35 36.79
N GLU A 198 17.75 -25.60 37.18
CA GLU A 198 16.90 -26.56 36.49
C GLU A 198 16.56 -26.10 35.06
N ALA A 199 16.36 -24.80 34.85
CA ALA A 199 16.17 -24.23 33.51
C ALA A 199 17.41 -24.42 32.62
N VAL A 200 18.63 -24.25 33.16
CA VAL A 200 19.89 -24.55 32.46
C VAL A 200 19.96 -26.04 32.09
N LYS A 201 19.71 -26.93 33.06
CA LYS A 201 19.72 -28.39 32.83
C LYS A 201 18.71 -28.81 31.76
N SER A 202 17.51 -28.23 31.78
CA SER A 202 16.49 -28.49 30.75
C SER A 202 16.93 -28.00 29.36
N LEU A 203 17.62 -26.85 29.27
CA LEU A 203 18.25 -26.38 28.03
C LEU A 203 19.46 -27.23 27.60
N GLU A 204 20.12 -27.97 28.49
CA GLU A 204 21.20 -28.89 28.10
C GLU A 204 20.63 -30.22 27.59
N GLU A 205 19.65 -30.77 28.32
CA GLU A 205 19.03 -32.06 28.00
C GLU A 205 18.32 -32.03 26.64
N ASN A 206 17.54 -30.97 26.39
CA ASN A 206 16.79 -30.80 25.15
C ASN A 206 17.69 -30.68 23.89
N TYR A 207 18.99 -30.43 24.05
CA TYR A 207 19.90 -30.20 22.93
C TYR A 207 21.13 -31.12 22.91
N SER A 208 21.18 -32.12 23.78
CA SER A 208 22.28 -33.09 23.84
C SER A 208 22.48 -33.90 22.55
N THR A 209 21.50 -33.91 21.64
CA THR A 209 21.50 -34.67 20.37
C THR A 209 21.59 -33.79 19.11
N LEU A 210 21.51 -32.46 19.23
CA LEU A 210 21.40 -31.53 18.09
C LEU A 210 22.39 -30.37 18.22
N THR A 211 22.76 -29.78 17.08
CA THR A 211 23.57 -28.55 17.05
C THR A 211 22.80 -27.44 17.77
N ILE A 212 23.27 -27.07 18.97
CA ILE A 212 22.66 -26.02 19.81
C ILE A 212 22.63 -24.71 19.02
N SER A 213 21.45 -24.07 18.91
CA SER A 213 21.38 -22.76 18.27
C SER A 213 22.11 -21.70 19.11
N GLU A 214 22.73 -20.72 18.46
CA GLU A 214 23.38 -19.62 19.17
C GLU A 214 22.44 -18.93 20.17
N ASP A 215 21.16 -18.77 19.83
CA ASP A 215 20.14 -18.19 20.73
C ASP A 215 20.05 -18.95 22.07
N LYS A 216 20.13 -20.29 22.03
CA LYS A 216 20.00 -21.12 23.23
C LYS A 216 21.26 -21.13 24.07
N LEU A 217 22.44 -21.09 23.43
CA LEU A 217 23.70 -20.86 24.15
C LEU A 217 23.67 -19.51 24.89
N ARG A 218 23.10 -18.48 24.28
CA ARG A 218 22.93 -17.16 24.91
C ARG A 218 21.98 -17.21 26.11
N GLU A 219 20.85 -17.89 25.98
CA GLU A 219 19.91 -18.10 27.09
C GLU A 219 20.62 -18.79 28.28
N MET A 220 21.40 -19.84 28.02
CA MET A 220 22.19 -20.54 29.05
C MET A 220 23.24 -19.66 29.71
N GLU A 221 23.97 -18.84 28.93
CA GLU A 221 24.95 -17.90 29.45
C GLU A 221 24.29 -16.84 30.35
N ILE A 222 23.16 -16.26 29.93
CA ILE A 222 22.40 -15.29 30.74
C ILE A 222 21.94 -15.92 32.07
N LEU A 223 21.41 -17.15 32.04
CA LEU A 223 21.03 -17.87 33.27
C LEU A 223 22.24 -18.08 34.18
N SER A 224 23.39 -18.43 33.61
CA SER A 224 24.62 -18.65 34.35
C SER A 224 25.10 -17.36 35.05
N PHE A 225 24.97 -16.20 34.39
CA PHE A 225 25.28 -14.89 34.98
C PHE A 225 24.39 -14.60 36.18
N LEU A 226 23.06 -14.81 36.04
CA LEU A 226 22.09 -14.62 37.12
C LEU A 226 22.35 -15.54 38.32
N ILE A 227 22.78 -16.79 38.07
CA ILE A 227 23.11 -17.75 39.13
C ILE A 227 24.39 -17.33 39.88
N ALA A 228 25.42 -16.92 39.14
CA ALA A 228 26.76 -16.64 39.67
C ALA A 228 26.82 -15.35 40.49
N ASN A 229 26.24 -14.26 39.99
CA ASN A 229 26.49 -12.93 40.55
C ASN A 229 25.60 -12.58 41.76
N SER A 230 24.70 -13.48 42.17
CA SER A 230 23.70 -13.19 43.23
C SER A 230 22.88 -11.93 42.99
N GLN A 231 22.73 -11.53 41.73
CA GLN A 231 21.98 -10.35 41.27
C GLN A 231 20.48 -10.64 41.22
N ILE A 232 19.91 -11.09 42.34
CA ILE A 232 18.48 -11.42 42.48
C ILE A 232 17.85 -10.49 43.52
N GLY A 233 16.97 -9.59 43.08
CA GLY A 233 16.15 -8.73 43.91
C GLY A 233 14.80 -9.36 44.21
N LEU A 234 14.26 -9.09 45.40
CA LEU A 234 12.92 -9.53 45.80
C LEU A 234 12.04 -8.30 45.97
N PHE A 235 11.03 -8.11 45.13
CA PHE A 235 10.05 -7.03 45.25
C PHE A 235 8.77 -7.56 45.87
N ARG A 236 8.56 -7.18 47.13
CA ARG A 236 7.48 -7.72 47.98
C ARG A 236 6.18 -6.94 47.82
N ARG A 237 5.08 -7.66 47.97
CA ARG A 237 3.78 -7.05 48.17
C ARG A 237 3.75 -6.34 49.52
N PRO A 238 3.02 -5.22 49.62
CA PRO A 238 2.72 -4.63 50.90
C PRO A 238 1.92 -5.60 51.78
N SER A 239 2.01 -5.47 53.10
CA SER A 239 1.22 -6.26 54.07
C SER A 239 0.06 -5.49 54.69
N VAL A 240 0.03 -4.16 54.54
CA VAL A 240 -0.94 -3.27 55.19
C VAL A 240 -1.56 -2.34 54.14
N VAL A 241 -2.89 -2.20 54.18
CA VAL A 241 -3.70 -1.41 53.24
C VAL A 241 -3.76 0.05 53.66
N ASN A 242 -3.91 0.96 52.69
CA ASN A 242 -4.06 2.40 52.93
C ASN A 242 -2.93 3.02 53.76
N ALA A 243 -1.80 2.32 53.87
CA ALA A 243 -0.58 2.86 54.41
C ALA A 243 0.16 3.58 53.29
N ASP A 244 0.83 4.67 53.65
CA ASP A 244 1.88 5.24 52.82
C ASP A 244 2.97 4.16 52.60
N PRO A 245 3.29 3.75 51.35
CA PRO A 245 4.35 2.79 51.08
C PRO A 245 5.66 3.17 51.77
N TRP A 246 5.92 4.47 51.89
CA TRP A 246 7.14 5.03 52.46
C TRP A 246 7.10 5.07 53.98
N GLY A 247 5.94 4.87 54.62
CA GLY A 247 5.81 4.77 56.08
C GLY A 247 6.03 3.36 56.63
N LEU A 248 6.04 2.33 55.79
CA LEU A 248 6.16 0.93 56.21
C LEU A 248 7.63 0.49 56.29
N PRO A 249 8.18 0.15 57.48
CA PRO A 249 9.60 -0.19 57.64
C PRO A 249 10.07 -1.33 56.73
N ALA A 250 9.24 -2.36 56.56
CA ALA A 250 9.54 -3.50 55.69
C ALA A 250 9.68 -3.10 54.20
N LEU A 251 8.86 -2.14 53.73
CA LEU A 251 8.97 -1.62 52.36
C LEU A 251 10.15 -0.66 52.20
N GLN A 252 10.47 0.14 53.23
CA GLN A 252 11.67 0.98 53.22
C GLN A 252 12.95 0.13 53.12
N GLU A 253 13.03 -0.96 53.89
CA GLU A 253 14.15 -1.90 53.80
C GLU A 253 14.19 -2.57 52.41
N ASN A 254 13.03 -3.01 51.91
CA ASN A 254 12.92 -3.59 50.57
C ASN A 254 13.37 -2.62 49.47
N PHE A 255 12.93 -1.36 49.57
CA PHE A 255 13.33 -0.25 48.71
C PHE A 255 14.84 -0.04 48.74
N LYS A 256 15.43 0.08 49.93
CA LYS A 256 16.88 0.26 50.10
C LYS A 256 17.66 -0.87 49.43
N ASN A 257 17.25 -2.12 49.65
CA ASN A 257 17.92 -3.28 49.09
C ASN A 257 17.78 -3.35 47.56
N LEU A 258 16.60 -3.06 47.02
CA LEU A 258 16.35 -3.06 45.56
C LEU A 258 17.06 -1.90 44.87
N ARG A 259 17.08 -0.72 45.49
CA ARG A 259 17.79 0.45 44.98
C ARG A 259 19.29 0.19 44.96
N LYS A 260 19.85 -0.33 46.05
CA LYS A 260 21.26 -0.76 46.08
C LYS A 260 21.58 -1.75 44.97
N LEU A 261 20.75 -2.80 44.80
CA LEU A 261 20.96 -3.79 43.75
C LEU A 261 20.99 -3.15 42.36
N VAL A 262 19.98 -2.37 42.00
CA VAL A 262 19.80 -1.83 40.63
C VAL A 262 20.78 -0.69 40.33
N PHE A 263 20.99 0.21 41.28
CA PHE A 263 21.78 1.42 41.06
C PHE A 263 23.25 1.26 41.41
N GLU A 264 23.61 0.41 42.37
CA GLU A 264 24.99 0.27 42.86
C GLU A 264 25.62 -1.09 42.47
N ASP A 265 24.96 -2.20 42.79
CA ASP A 265 25.59 -3.54 42.66
C ASP A 265 25.64 -4.06 41.21
N VAL A 266 24.77 -3.57 40.33
CA VAL A 266 24.78 -3.91 38.90
C VAL A 266 25.63 -2.88 38.16
N GLU A 267 26.63 -3.34 37.41
CA GLU A 267 27.53 -2.46 36.66
C GLU A 267 26.90 -1.99 35.35
N TYR A 268 27.34 -0.86 34.80
CA TYR A 268 26.94 -0.44 33.45
C TYR A 268 27.81 -1.13 32.39
N THR A 269 27.17 -1.63 31.34
CA THR A 269 27.88 -2.04 30.12
C THR A 269 27.94 -0.85 29.17
N PRO A 270 29.12 -0.44 28.66
CA PRO A 270 29.21 0.55 27.61
C PRO A 270 28.55 0.00 26.34
N ASP A 271 27.70 0.81 25.72
CA ASP A 271 27.12 0.52 24.42
C ASP A 271 28.17 0.82 23.35
N ASP A 272 28.46 -0.19 22.53
CA ASP A 272 29.08 0.06 21.24
C ASP A 272 27.91 0.03 20.24
N CYS A 273 27.58 1.19 19.70
CA CYS A 273 26.36 1.45 18.95
C CYS A 273 26.07 0.29 17.97
N GLY A 274 25.00 -0.47 18.22
CA GLY A 274 24.64 -1.66 17.42
C GLY A 274 24.49 -2.98 18.20
N LYS A 275 24.56 -2.98 19.54
CA LYS A 275 24.39 -4.20 20.35
C LYS A 275 22.99 -4.79 20.33
N PHE A 276 21.96 -3.96 20.13
CA PHE A 276 20.57 -4.36 20.35
C PHE A 276 19.82 -4.67 19.07
N ASN A 277 19.15 -5.82 19.05
CA ASN A 277 18.30 -6.22 17.94
C ASN A 277 16.84 -5.81 18.18
N ILE A 278 16.06 -5.68 17.11
CA ILE A 278 14.60 -5.62 17.24
C ILE A 278 14.11 -7.03 17.56
N VAL A 279 13.47 -7.18 18.71
CA VAL A 279 12.84 -8.44 19.12
C VAL A 279 11.35 -8.22 19.20
N VAL A 280 10.63 -8.85 18.28
CA VAL A 280 9.16 -8.90 18.26
C VAL A 280 8.69 -10.26 18.77
N ALA A 281 7.48 -10.31 19.32
CA ALA A 281 6.84 -11.51 19.82
C ALA A 281 6.72 -12.58 18.71
N PRO A 282 6.73 -13.88 19.04
CA PRO A 282 6.62 -14.96 18.06
C PRO A 282 5.39 -14.82 17.14
N LYS A 283 4.25 -14.38 17.67
CA LYS A 283 3.05 -14.12 16.87
C LYS A 283 3.27 -13.05 15.82
N THR A 284 3.95 -11.95 16.18
CA THR A 284 4.34 -10.88 15.27
C THR A 284 5.38 -11.35 14.26
N GLN A 285 6.34 -12.19 14.66
CA GLN A 285 7.27 -12.83 13.72
C GLN A 285 6.53 -13.70 12.71
N ILE A 286 5.56 -14.50 13.15
CA ILE A 286 4.70 -15.30 12.27
C ILE A 286 3.85 -14.39 11.41
N TRP A 287 3.35 -13.27 11.91
CA TRP A 287 2.58 -12.34 11.08
C TRP A 287 3.45 -11.66 10.01
N ILE A 288 4.70 -11.33 10.34
CA ILE A 288 5.69 -10.79 9.40
C ILE A 288 6.14 -11.85 8.38
N ARG A 289 6.32 -13.11 8.81
CA ARG A 289 6.88 -14.21 8.00
C ARG A 289 5.83 -15.13 7.36
N GLY A 290 4.63 -15.18 7.90
CA GLY A 290 3.53 -16.06 7.52
C GLY A 290 3.17 -15.90 6.05
N PRO A 291 2.96 -14.65 5.59
CA PRO A 291 2.93 -14.31 4.17
C PRO A 291 4.08 -15.02 3.41
N LEU A 292 5.33 -14.74 3.78
CA LEU A 292 6.54 -15.28 3.14
C LEU A 292 6.58 -16.82 3.10
N ILE A 293 6.10 -17.49 4.14
CA ILE A 293 6.05 -18.96 4.25
C ILE A 293 4.96 -19.52 3.33
N GLU A 294 3.75 -18.94 3.34
CA GLU A 294 2.65 -19.33 2.46
C GLU A 294 3.05 -19.19 0.99
N SER A 295 3.66 -18.06 0.62
CA SER A 295 4.21 -17.84 -0.72
C SER A 295 5.30 -18.85 -1.10
N THR A 296 6.18 -19.20 -0.16
CA THR A 296 7.22 -20.21 -0.39
C THR A 296 6.61 -21.61 -0.60
N VAL A 297 5.59 -21.97 0.20
CA VAL A 297 4.89 -23.25 0.09
C VAL A 297 4.12 -23.34 -1.23
N GLU A 298 3.44 -22.28 -1.65
CA GLU A 298 2.76 -22.24 -2.95
C GLU A 298 3.77 -22.31 -4.11
N GLY A 299 4.90 -21.60 -4.01
CA GLY A 299 5.99 -21.69 -4.98
C GLY A 299 6.59 -23.09 -5.07
N LEU A 300 6.72 -23.80 -3.94
CA LEU A 300 7.17 -25.19 -3.89
C LEU A 300 6.13 -26.15 -4.47
N LYS A 301 4.84 -25.98 -4.17
CA LYS A 301 3.76 -26.77 -4.79
C LYS A 301 3.78 -26.61 -6.31
N PHE A 302 3.92 -25.38 -6.80
CA PHE A 302 4.03 -25.09 -8.22
C PHE A 302 5.30 -25.67 -8.88
N LEU A 303 6.38 -25.84 -8.12
CA LEU A 303 7.61 -26.48 -8.57
C LEU A 303 7.52 -28.01 -8.59
N ILE A 304 6.90 -28.59 -7.56
CA ILE A 304 6.84 -30.03 -7.34
C ILE A 304 5.82 -30.67 -8.30
N SER A 305 4.68 -30.03 -8.58
CA SER A 305 3.65 -30.63 -9.44
C SER A 305 4.13 -30.94 -10.87
N PRO A 306 4.78 -30.02 -11.62
CA PRO A 306 5.30 -30.33 -12.96
C PRO A 306 6.42 -31.38 -12.92
N LEU A 307 7.21 -31.38 -11.85
CA LEU A 307 8.33 -32.30 -11.70
C LEU A 307 7.85 -33.72 -11.37
N ALA A 308 6.77 -33.84 -10.58
CA ALA A 308 6.06 -35.10 -10.36
C ALA A 308 5.49 -35.66 -11.67
N ILE A 309 4.83 -34.82 -12.49
CA ILE A 309 4.31 -35.22 -13.81
C ILE A 309 5.44 -35.70 -14.73
N LEU A 310 6.57 -34.99 -14.77
CA LEU A 310 7.72 -35.39 -15.60
C LEU A 310 8.34 -36.71 -15.12
N ILE A 311 8.39 -36.93 -13.81
CA ILE A 311 8.86 -38.20 -13.24
C ILE A 311 7.89 -39.33 -13.60
N GLU A 312 6.58 -39.14 -13.44
CA GLU A 312 5.57 -40.13 -13.83
C GLU A 312 5.69 -40.48 -15.31
N GLN A 313 5.78 -39.48 -16.19
CA GLN A 313 5.97 -39.69 -17.63
C GLN A 313 7.26 -40.46 -17.96
N ALA A 314 8.36 -40.14 -17.27
CA ALA A 314 9.63 -40.84 -17.47
C ALA A 314 9.59 -42.30 -16.98
N VAL A 315 8.90 -42.54 -15.85
CA VAL A 315 8.68 -43.88 -15.30
C VAL A 315 7.79 -44.70 -16.25
N ASP A 316 6.68 -44.13 -16.73
CA ASP A 316 5.77 -44.78 -17.67
C ASP A 316 6.47 -45.11 -19.00
N ALA A 317 7.25 -44.18 -19.54
CA ALA A 317 8.03 -44.41 -20.75
C ALA A 317 9.01 -45.58 -20.56
N LYS A 318 9.70 -45.64 -19.42
CA LYS A 318 10.66 -46.71 -19.13
C LYS A 318 9.97 -48.05 -18.87
N LEU A 319 8.82 -48.05 -18.21
CA LEU A 319 7.99 -49.25 -18.04
C LEU A 319 7.47 -49.77 -19.38
N GLY A 320 7.10 -48.87 -20.30
CA GLY A 320 6.73 -49.22 -21.68
C GLY A 320 7.86 -49.91 -22.44
N GLU A 321 9.09 -49.39 -22.36
CA GLU A 321 10.28 -50.00 -22.96
C GLU A 321 10.56 -51.41 -22.39
N ILE A 322 10.52 -51.55 -21.06
CA ILE A 322 10.74 -52.83 -20.38
C ILE A 322 9.64 -53.83 -20.75
N ARG A 323 8.39 -53.38 -20.81
CA ARG A 323 7.26 -54.22 -21.22
C ARG A 323 7.45 -54.72 -22.65
N GLY A 324 7.86 -53.84 -23.57
CA GLY A 324 8.21 -54.23 -24.94
C GLY A 324 9.31 -55.29 -25.01
N GLU A 325 10.40 -55.12 -24.26
CA GLU A 325 11.48 -56.13 -24.21
C GLU A 325 11.02 -57.47 -23.63
N VAL A 326 10.16 -57.45 -22.61
CA VAL A 326 9.63 -58.66 -21.97
C VAL A 326 8.65 -59.37 -22.90
N GLU A 327 7.74 -58.64 -23.55
CA GLU A 327 6.80 -59.18 -24.53
C GLU A 327 7.55 -59.79 -25.71
N GLU A 328 8.57 -59.11 -26.27
CA GLU A 328 9.41 -59.65 -27.34
C GLU A 328 10.10 -60.96 -26.94
N LYS A 329 10.69 -61.01 -25.74
CA LYS A 329 11.35 -62.22 -25.23
C LYS A 329 10.37 -63.36 -24.98
N LEU A 330 9.17 -63.06 -24.48
CA LEU A 330 8.11 -64.05 -24.27
C LEU A 330 7.61 -64.61 -25.60
N THR A 331 7.44 -63.78 -26.63
CA THR A 331 7.06 -64.21 -27.98
C THR A 331 8.11 -65.15 -28.57
N ARG A 332 9.41 -64.82 -28.48
CA ARG A 332 10.49 -65.69 -28.96
C ARG A 332 10.54 -67.04 -28.21
N ILE A 333 10.22 -67.05 -26.91
CA ILE A 333 10.12 -68.28 -26.12
C ILE A 333 8.92 -69.13 -26.56
N ALA A 334 7.78 -68.50 -26.84
CA ALA A 334 6.58 -69.18 -27.32
C ALA A 334 6.81 -69.80 -28.71
N GLU A 335 7.40 -69.05 -29.65
CA GLU A 335 7.77 -69.53 -30.99
C GLU A 335 8.74 -70.72 -30.92
N ALA A 336 9.77 -70.63 -30.08
CA ALA A 336 10.71 -71.75 -29.87
C ALA A 336 10.01 -72.98 -29.26
N GLY A 337 9.04 -72.76 -28.36
CA GLY A 337 8.22 -73.81 -27.75
C GLY A 337 7.35 -74.55 -28.78
N GLU A 338 6.67 -73.81 -29.66
CA GLU A 338 5.83 -74.41 -30.72
C GLU A 338 6.67 -75.20 -31.73
N ILE A 339 7.83 -74.68 -32.15
CA ILE A 339 8.78 -75.40 -33.01
C ILE A 339 9.25 -76.69 -32.34
N THR A 340 9.58 -76.63 -31.04
CA THR A 340 10.04 -77.80 -30.27
C THR A 340 8.94 -78.86 -30.14
N ILE A 341 7.69 -78.45 -29.88
CA ILE A 341 6.54 -79.38 -29.79
C ILE A 341 6.25 -80.01 -31.15
N ALA A 342 6.28 -79.23 -32.23
CA ALA A 342 6.09 -79.74 -33.60
C ALA A 342 7.15 -80.79 -33.95
N LEU A 343 8.44 -80.48 -33.72
CA LEU A 343 9.57 -81.40 -33.93
C LEU A 343 9.45 -82.69 -33.09
N LEU A 344 9.08 -82.58 -31.82
CA LEU A 344 8.95 -83.75 -30.93
C LEU A 344 7.77 -84.66 -31.30
N SER A 345 6.74 -84.14 -31.97
CA SER A 345 5.56 -84.91 -32.36
C SER A 345 5.73 -85.74 -33.63
N SER A 346 6.69 -85.40 -34.50
CA SER A 346 6.85 -85.96 -35.84
C SER A 346 8.01 -86.94 -36.02
N ILE A 347 8.92 -87.06 -35.04
CA ILE A 347 10.12 -87.91 -35.16
C ILE A 347 9.90 -89.23 -34.42
N LYS A 348 9.84 -90.34 -35.16
CA LYS A 348 9.81 -91.70 -34.56
C LYS A 348 11.18 -92.37 -34.57
N SER A 349 12.10 -91.90 -35.39
CA SER A 349 13.50 -92.32 -35.41
C SER A 349 14.42 -91.19 -35.90
N LEU A 350 15.71 -91.26 -35.57
CA LEU A 350 16.73 -90.30 -36.06
C LEU A 350 16.79 -90.25 -37.59
N GLN A 351 16.47 -91.36 -38.25
CA GLN A 351 16.41 -91.47 -39.71
C GLN A 351 15.25 -90.65 -40.31
N ASP A 352 14.13 -90.51 -39.60
CA ASP A 352 12.98 -89.74 -40.06
C ASP A 352 13.26 -88.23 -40.02
N LEU A 353 14.06 -87.78 -39.05
CA LEU A 353 14.50 -86.38 -38.96
C LEU A 353 15.46 -86.01 -40.10
N GLU A 354 16.42 -86.88 -40.42
CA GLU A 354 17.33 -86.65 -41.55
C GLU A 354 16.54 -86.60 -42.88
N ASN A 355 15.61 -87.54 -43.07
CA ASN A 355 14.81 -87.60 -44.29
C ASN A 355 13.88 -86.39 -44.43
N PHE A 356 13.30 -85.89 -43.33
CA PHE A 356 12.45 -84.69 -43.36
C PHE A 356 13.26 -83.41 -43.61
N ALA A 357 14.39 -83.24 -42.93
CA ALA A 357 15.21 -82.04 -43.06
C ALA A 357 15.90 -81.92 -44.43
N VAL A 358 16.32 -83.04 -45.02
CA VAL A 358 16.96 -83.07 -46.34
C VAL A 358 15.94 -83.00 -47.48
N ASN A 359 14.81 -83.71 -47.39
CA ASN A 359 13.89 -83.85 -48.53
C ASN A 359 12.72 -82.84 -48.54
N GLU A 360 12.27 -82.32 -47.39
CA GLU A 360 11.13 -81.38 -47.36
C GLU A 360 11.51 -79.94 -47.00
N ALA A 361 12.54 -79.73 -46.17
CA ALA A 361 12.83 -78.41 -45.59
C ALA A 361 14.04 -77.68 -46.20
N GLY A 362 14.82 -78.31 -47.10
CA GLY A 362 15.95 -77.66 -47.79
C GLY A 362 17.02 -77.10 -46.85
N VAL A 363 17.24 -77.76 -45.71
CA VAL A 363 18.13 -77.28 -44.64
C VAL A 363 19.59 -77.41 -45.05
N GLN A 364 20.40 -76.37 -44.83
CA GLN A 364 21.83 -76.40 -45.12
C GLN A 364 22.61 -77.31 -44.15
N GLU A 365 23.74 -77.86 -44.61
CA GLU A 365 24.52 -78.90 -43.93
C GLU A 365 25.01 -78.49 -42.51
N GLU A 366 25.33 -77.20 -42.30
CA GLU A 366 25.72 -76.67 -40.98
C GLU A 366 24.56 -76.66 -39.97
N THR A 367 23.36 -76.25 -40.38
CA THR A 367 22.15 -76.31 -39.53
C THR A 367 21.73 -77.75 -39.27
N MET A 368 22.05 -78.66 -40.20
CA MET A 368 21.80 -80.09 -40.03
C MET A 368 22.76 -80.74 -39.01
N ALA A 369 23.97 -80.20 -38.85
CA ALA A 369 24.87 -80.61 -37.78
C ALA A 369 24.35 -80.18 -36.39
N GLU A 370 23.81 -78.97 -36.24
CA GLU A 370 23.19 -78.51 -35.00
C GLU A 370 21.89 -79.25 -34.68
N LEU A 371 21.03 -79.50 -35.69
CA LEU A 371 19.81 -80.29 -35.52
C LEU A 371 20.12 -81.75 -35.17
N LYS A 372 21.15 -82.36 -35.76
CA LYS A 372 21.66 -83.67 -35.33
C LYS A 372 22.14 -83.63 -33.89
N PHE A 373 22.93 -82.64 -33.51
CA PHE A 373 23.43 -82.49 -32.15
C PHE A 373 22.29 -82.36 -31.12
N HIS A 374 21.24 -81.59 -31.44
CA HIS A 374 20.09 -81.40 -30.56
C HIS A 374 19.12 -82.58 -30.57
N ALA A 375 18.94 -83.28 -31.70
CA ALA A 375 18.11 -84.47 -31.78
C ALA A 375 18.77 -85.70 -31.19
N GLU A 376 20.08 -85.88 -31.36
CA GLU A 376 20.88 -86.88 -30.65
C GLU A 376 20.83 -86.60 -29.15
N LYS A 377 20.92 -85.32 -28.72
CA LYS A 377 20.66 -84.95 -27.33
C LYS A 377 19.24 -85.28 -26.90
N ALA A 378 18.21 -84.93 -27.66
CA ALA A 378 16.82 -85.18 -27.28
C ALA A 378 16.52 -86.70 -27.21
N ILE A 379 16.98 -87.49 -28.17
CA ILE A 379 16.83 -88.96 -28.17
C ILE A 379 17.68 -89.59 -27.07
N PHE A 380 18.85 -89.03 -26.75
CA PHE A 380 19.63 -89.39 -25.57
C PHE A 380 18.89 -89.03 -24.26
N TYR A 381 18.21 -87.88 -24.20
CA TYR A 381 17.46 -87.40 -23.04
C TYR A 381 16.12 -88.13 -22.85
N PHE A 382 15.48 -88.64 -23.91
CA PHE A 382 14.20 -89.35 -23.84
C PHE A 382 14.30 -90.89 -23.94
N GLY A 383 15.38 -91.43 -24.51
CA GLY A 383 15.58 -92.86 -24.77
C GLY A 383 16.48 -93.61 -23.77
N VAL A 384 17.14 -92.91 -22.85
CA VAL A 384 17.90 -93.54 -21.75
C VAL A 384 17.32 -93.07 -20.43
N ALA A 385 16.45 -93.92 -19.87
CA ALA A 385 16.07 -93.86 -18.48
C ALA A 385 17.34 -93.97 -17.60
N GLY A 386 17.78 -92.87 -17.00
CA GLY A 386 18.80 -92.88 -15.96
C GLY A 386 19.99 -91.93 -16.13
N ARG A 387 19.76 -90.65 -16.40
CA ARG A 387 20.69 -89.59 -15.94
C ARG A 387 20.02 -88.60 -15.01
N ASP A 388 20.90 -88.00 -14.22
CA ASP A 388 20.71 -87.36 -12.93
C ASP A 388 19.69 -86.22 -12.98
N GLU A 389 18.74 -86.27 -12.05
CA GLU A 389 17.77 -85.22 -11.74
C GLU A 389 18.44 -83.83 -11.65
N ASN A 390 19.73 -83.79 -11.31
CA ASN A 390 20.54 -82.59 -11.20
C ASN A 390 20.73 -81.81 -12.51
N GLU A 391 20.83 -82.44 -13.69
CA GLU A 391 21.05 -81.70 -14.96
C GLU A 391 19.75 -81.04 -15.47
N ILE A 392 18.60 -81.71 -15.29
CA ILE A 392 17.29 -81.12 -15.57
C ILE A 392 16.98 -80.00 -14.56
N LYS A 393 17.34 -80.22 -13.29
CA LYS A 393 17.29 -79.17 -12.26
C LYS A 393 18.16 -77.98 -12.65
N GLU A 394 19.36 -78.16 -13.20
CA GLU A 394 20.21 -77.03 -13.64
C GLU A 394 19.57 -76.18 -14.74
N LEU A 395 18.92 -76.80 -15.73
CA LEU A 395 18.27 -76.05 -16.82
C LEU A 395 17.03 -75.27 -16.31
N ILE A 396 16.21 -75.92 -15.47
CA ILE A 396 15.07 -75.29 -14.79
C ILE A 396 15.56 -74.20 -13.82
N PHE A 397 16.70 -74.41 -13.16
CA PHE A 397 17.33 -73.44 -12.27
C PHE A 397 17.86 -72.23 -13.05
N GLY A 398 18.41 -72.43 -14.25
CA GLY A 398 18.84 -71.35 -15.14
C GLY A 398 17.67 -70.48 -15.63
N LEU A 399 16.55 -71.09 -16.01
CA LEU A 399 15.33 -70.37 -16.43
C LEU A 399 14.63 -69.69 -15.24
N ASN A 400 14.54 -70.36 -14.09
CA ASN A 400 14.05 -69.75 -12.85
C ASN A 400 14.97 -68.62 -12.37
N GLY A 401 16.29 -68.73 -12.57
CA GLY A 401 17.24 -67.66 -12.28
C GLY A 401 17.00 -66.42 -13.14
N LYS A 402 16.76 -66.59 -14.45
CA LYS A 402 16.40 -65.47 -15.34
C LYS A 402 15.02 -64.88 -15.01
N ARG A 403 14.01 -65.72 -14.74
CA ARG A 403 12.69 -65.27 -14.28
C ARG A 403 12.77 -64.51 -12.96
N ASN A 404 13.52 -65.00 -11.98
CA ASN A 404 13.69 -64.35 -10.67
C ASN A 404 14.47 -63.03 -10.80
N THR A 405 15.41 -62.94 -11.74
CA THR A 405 16.10 -61.68 -12.07
C THR A 405 15.13 -60.65 -12.65
N ILE A 406 14.20 -61.06 -13.51
CA ILE A 406 13.15 -60.18 -14.07
C ILE A 406 12.16 -59.77 -12.98
N ILE A 407 11.70 -60.71 -12.14
CA ILE A 407 10.82 -60.42 -11.01
C ILE A 407 11.49 -59.46 -10.03
N ALA A 408 12.78 -59.64 -9.72
CA ALA A 408 13.53 -58.73 -8.86
C ALA A 408 13.63 -57.31 -9.44
N LYS A 409 13.85 -57.17 -10.76
CA LYS A 409 13.85 -55.87 -11.43
C LYS A 409 12.47 -55.20 -11.40
N ILE A 410 11.40 -55.97 -11.58
CA ILE A 410 10.02 -55.46 -11.50
C ILE A 410 9.70 -55.03 -10.06
N SER A 411 10.02 -55.84 -9.05
CA SER A 411 9.81 -55.49 -7.63
C SER A 411 10.55 -54.22 -7.24
N GLN A 412 11.78 -54.00 -7.73
CA GLN A 412 12.54 -52.78 -7.46
C GLN A 412 11.96 -51.53 -8.14
N LEU A 413 11.38 -51.67 -9.35
CA LEU A 413 10.67 -50.57 -10.01
C LEU A 413 9.38 -50.21 -9.27
N VAL A 414 8.69 -51.22 -8.72
CA VAL A 414 7.52 -51.00 -7.85
C VAL A 414 7.92 -50.27 -6.56
N GLU A 415 9.08 -50.57 -5.96
CA GLU A 415 9.58 -49.82 -4.79
C GLU A 415 9.90 -48.36 -5.12
N VAL A 416 10.51 -48.08 -6.27
CA VAL A 416 10.78 -46.70 -6.73
C VAL A 416 9.46 -45.95 -6.97
N ASN A 417 8.48 -46.59 -7.60
CA ASN A 417 7.17 -46.00 -7.82
C ASN A 417 6.43 -45.70 -6.51
N ASN A 418 6.48 -46.63 -5.55
CA ASN A 418 5.89 -46.43 -4.22
C ASN A 418 6.56 -45.28 -3.46
N PHE A 419 7.89 -45.15 -3.55
CA PHE A 419 8.61 -44.02 -2.96
C PHE A 419 8.17 -42.68 -3.58
N ILE A 420 7.97 -42.61 -4.90
CA ILE A 420 7.49 -41.40 -5.58
C ILE A 420 6.05 -41.08 -5.15
N LEU A 421 5.18 -42.08 -5.06
CA LEU A 421 3.80 -41.91 -4.58
C LEU A 421 3.74 -41.48 -3.11
N ASP A 422 4.62 -41.98 -2.25
CA ASP A 422 4.72 -41.53 -0.86
C ASP A 422 5.20 -40.07 -0.77
N LEU A 423 6.10 -39.66 -1.68
CA LEU A 423 6.55 -38.28 -1.80
C LEU A 423 5.41 -37.34 -2.28
N ALA A 424 4.60 -37.81 -3.23
CA ALA A 424 3.42 -37.10 -3.72
C ALA A 424 2.34 -36.98 -2.63
N LYS A 425 2.05 -38.08 -1.91
CA LYS A 425 1.10 -38.07 -0.77
C LYS A 425 1.57 -37.17 0.38
N ALA A 426 2.87 -37.16 0.67
CA ALA A 426 3.45 -36.23 1.66
C ALA A 426 3.34 -34.77 1.23
N SER A 427 3.27 -34.49 -0.08
CA SER A 427 3.04 -33.15 -0.61
C SER A 427 1.56 -32.73 -0.56
N GLU A 428 0.63 -33.68 -0.70
CA GLU A 428 -0.82 -33.46 -0.59
C GLU A 428 -1.29 -33.33 0.87
N SER A 429 -0.67 -34.05 1.81
CA SER A 429 -1.01 -33.96 3.25
C SER A 429 -0.57 -32.66 3.93
N TYR A 430 0.03 -31.73 3.17
CA TYR A 430 0.52 -30.43 3.64
C TYR A 430 -0.58 -29.37 3.81
N GLU A 431 -1.87 -29.74 3.69
CA GLU A 431 -2.96 -28.89 4.15
C GLU A 431 -3.03 -28.88 5.69
N VAL A 432 -2.62 -27.74 6.26
CA VAL A 432 -2.96 -27.26 7.60
C VAL A 432 -2.48 -28.15 8.76
N ARG A 433 -1.18 -28.06 9.07
CA ARG A 433 -0.64 -28.01 10.46
C ARG A 433 0.78 -27.44 10.46
N LEU A 434 0.90 -26.18 10.86
CA LEU A 434 2.17 -25.55 11.23
C LEU A 434 2.69 -26.22 12.51
N VAL A 435 3.90 -26.81 12.50
CA VAL A 435 4.96 -26.61 13.53
C VAL A 435 6.34 -27.02 12.95
N ASN A 436 7.30 -26.12 13.14
CA ASN A 436 8.72 -26.13 12.73
C ASN A 436 9.60 -27.28 13.29
N GLU A 437 9.06 -28.20 14.09
CA GLU A 437 9.82 -29.28 14.76
C GLU A 437 9.57 -30.66 14.11
N GLU A 438 8.33 -30.97 13.68
CA GLU A 438 8.04 -32.21 12.95
C GLU A 438 8.63 -32.21 11.53
N CYS A 439 8.78 -31.04 10.88
CA CYS A 439 9.50 -30.96 9.61
C CYS A 439 11.00 -31.26 9.75
N LYS A 440 11.62 -30.95 10.90
CA LYS A 440 13.00 -31.36 11.19
C LYS A 440 13.08 -32.86 11.46
N GLU A 441 12.14 -33.44 12.18
CA GLU A 441 12.09 -34.91 12.38
C GLU A 441 11.81 -35.66 11.07
N LEU A 442 10.98 -35.12 10.17
CA LEU A 442 10.71 -35.72 8.86
C LEU A 442 11.90 -35.54 7.88
N PHE A 443 12.59 -34.39 7.88
CA PHE A 443 13.85 -34.21 7.13
C PHE A 443 15.01 -35.02 7.70
N ASN A 444 15.03 -35.28 9.00
CA ASN A 444 15.99 -36.19 9.64
C ASN A 444 15.60 -37.67 9.41
N GLY A 445 14.30 -37.97 9.27
CA GLY A 445 13.75 -39.28 8.90
C GLY A 445 13.94 -39.63 7.42
N LEU A 446 13.91 -38.62 6.55
CA LEU A 446 14.50 -38.65 5.20
C LEU A 446 16.02 -38.67 5.35
N ASN A 447 16.58 -39.82 5.75
CA ASN A 447 18.00 -39.96 6.05
C ASN A 447 18.87 -39.81 4.78
N ILE A 448 19.06 -38.56 4.34
CA ILE A 448 19.92 -38.14 3.21
C ILE A 448 21.39 -38.47 3.53
N SER A 449 21.77 -38.54 4.81
CA SER A 449 23.09 -39.03 5.25
C SER A 449 23.35 -40.50 4.92
N ASN A 450 22.31 -41.31 4.72
CA ASN A 450 22.44 -42.69 4.24
C ASN A 450 22.37 -42.82 2.71
N PHE A 451 22.11 -41.71 1.99
CA PHE A 451 22.11 -41.70 0.52
C PHE A 451 23.47 -42.11 -0.07
N PRO A 452 24.62 -41.62 0.46
CA PRO A 452 25.94 -42.11 0.02
C PRO A 452 26.18 -43.58 0.34
N LEU A 453 25.66 -44.08 1.48
CA LEU A 453 25.83 -45.48 1.90
C LEU A 453 24.98 -46.43 1.03
N LYS A 454 23.73 -46.04 0.73
CA LYS A 454 22.87 -46.74 -0.23
C LYS A 454 23.46 -46.71 -1.64
N MET A 455 24.05 -45.59 -2.06
CA MET A 455 24.79 -45.49 -3.33
C MET A 455 26.05 -46.35 -3.39
N ALA A 456 26.82 -46.42 -2.30
CA ALA A 456 28.00 -47.28 -2.20
C ALA A 456 27.62 -48.77 -2.23
N ASN A 457 26.49 -49.15 -1.63
CA ASN A 457 25.96 -50.51 -1.69
C ASN A 457 25.47 -50.88 -3.10
N LEU A 458 24.85 -49.93 -3.82
CA LEU A 458 24.45 -50.12 -5.23
C LEU A 458 25.67 -50.26 -6.17
N GLN A 459 26.75 -49.52 -5.93
CA GLN A 459 28.02 -49.66 -6.67
C GLN A 459 28.72 -51.00 -6.41
N ARG A 460 28.69 -51.51 -5.17
CA ARG A 460 29.25 -52.82 -4.81
C ARG A 460 28.51 -54.00 -5.45
N LEU A 461 27.27 -53.81 -5.87
CA LEU A 461 26.42 -54.84 -6.49
C LEU A 461 26.50 -54.87 -8.04
N GLY A 462 27.50 -54.21 -8.63
CA GLY A 462 27.78 -54.30 -10.07
C GLY A 462 27.02 -53.32 -10.96
N PHE A 463 26.29 -52.37 -10.38
CA PHE A 463 25.58 -51.32 -11.12
C PHE A 463 26.48 -50.11 -11.45
N ASN A 464 27.56 -50.34 -12.19
CA ASN A 464 28.35 -49.25 -12.79
C ASN A 464 27.48 -48.36 -13.70
N ASN A 465 26.41 -48.90 -14.29
CA ASN A 465 25.52 -48.18 -15.19
C ASN A 465 24.47 -47.31 -14.49
N VAL A 466 24.20 -47.48 -13.18
CA VAL A 466 23.34 -46.54 -12.41
C VAL A 466 24.16 -45.35 -11.95
N SER A 467 25.43 -45.56 -11.60
CA SER A 467 26.40 -44.47 -11.43
C SER A 467 26.59 -43.70 -12.75
N ILE A 468 26.61 -44.38 -13.91
CA ILE A 468 26.67 -43.74 -15.24
C ILE A 468 25.32 -43.13 -15.63
N ALA A 469 24.16 -43.68 -15.25
CA ALA A 469 22.86 -43.06 -15.54
C ALA A 469 22.60 -41.82 -14.66
N LEU A 470 23.03 -41.83 -13.40
CA LEU A 470 23.03 -40.66 -12.52
C LEU A 470 24.17 -39.68 -12.86
N GLN A 471 25.31 -40.14 -13.39
CA GLN A 471 26.34 -39.29 -14.02
C GLN A 471 25.97 -38.86 -15.45
N ALA A 472 25.01 -39.49 -16.13
CA ALA A 472 24.45 -39.04 -17.40
C ALA A 472 23.33 -38.02 -17.16
N LEU A 473 22.62 -38.16 -16.02
CA LEU A 473 21.88 -37.07 -15.39
C LEU A 473 22.80 -35.97 -14.83
N ASN A 474 24.11 -36.18 -14.80
CA ASN A 474 25.10 -35.10 -14.64
C ASN A 474 25.31 -34.42 -16.00
N LEU A 475 24.40 -33.51 -16.34
CA LEU A 475 24.65 -32.20 -16.98
C LEU A 475 25.42 -32.16 -18.32
N ARG A 476 25.76 -33.28 -18.98
CA ARG A 476 26.45 -33.26 -20.28
C ARG A 476 25.57 -33.57 -21.49
N GLN A 477 24.45 -34.29 -21.34
CA GLN A 477 23.47 -34.43 -22.44
C GLN A 477 22.33 -33.40 -22.37
N ILE A 478 22.24 -32.62 -21.29
CA ILE A 478 21.46 -31.35 -21.22
C ILE A 478 22.36 -30.15 -21.60
N SER A 479 23.39 -30.38 -22.43
CA SER A 479 24.31 -29.32 -22.89
C SER A 479 23.93 -28.76 -24.27
N GLY A 480 23.01 -29.41 -24.99
CA GLY A 480 22.52 -28.90 -26.28
C GLY A 480 21.30 -27.99 -26.16
N CYS A 481 20.52 -28.13 -25.10
CA CYS A 481 19.39 -27.26 -24.81
C CYS A 481 19.27 -27.11 -23.29
N GLN A 482 19.21 -25.86 -22.83
CA GLN A 482 18.70 -25.48 -21.52
C GLN A 482 19.59 -25.54 -20.25
N ILE A 483 20.93 -25.65 -20.27
CA ILE A 483 21.70 -25.19 -19.09
C ILE A 483 21.71 -23.68 -19.00
N ASP A 484 21.82 -22.98 -20.13
CA ASP A 484 21.69 -21.53 -20.15
C ASP A 484 20.23 -21.10 -20.00
N ASP A 485 19.24 -21.91 -20.43
CA ASP A 485 17.83 -21.68 -20.08
C ASP A 485 17.51 -22.04 -18.63
N LEU A 486 18.15 -23.05 -18.01
CA LEU A 486 18.05 -23.34 -16.57
C LEU A 486 18.74 -22.29 -15.73
N LYS A 487 19.89 -21.76 -16.16
CA LYS A 487 20.56 -20.61 -15.52
C LYS A 487 19.80 -19.32 -15.76
N ALA A 488 19.16 -19.14 -16.91
CA ALA A 488 18.22 -18.05 -17.17
C ALA A 488 16.94 -18.24 -16.33
N LEU A 489 16.44 -19.46 -16.15
CA LEU A 489 15.33 -19.80 -15.26
C LEU A 489 15.71 -19.60 -13.80
N PHE A 490 16.93 -19.93 -13.38
CA PHE A 490 17.43 -19.71 -12.03
C PHE A 490 17.72 -18.22 -11.77
N ARG A 491 18.21 -17.45 -12.75
CA ARG A 491 18.31 -15.98 -12.65
C ARG A 491 16.92 -15.34 -12.61
N LYS A 492 16.01 -15.78 -13.49
CA LYS A 492 14.60 -15.39 -13.57
C LYS A 492 13.74 -15.92 -12.40
N LYS A 493 14.22 -16.90 -11.61
CA LYS A 493 13.56 -17.44 -10.40
C LYS A 493 14.19 -17.00 -9.09
N ASN A 494 15.47 -16.65 -9.04
CA ASN A 494 16.00 -15.87 -7.93
C ASN A 494 15.40 -14.46 -7.93
N GLU A 495 14.99 -13.94 -9.11
CA GLU A 495 14.04 -12.83 -9.23
C GLU A 495 12.67 -13.12 -8.57
N ASN A 496 12.31 -14.39 -8.30
CA ASN A 496 11.07 -14.79 -7.60
C ASN A 496 11.26 -15.13 -6.10
N HIS A 497 12.47 -15.08 -5.54
CA HIS A 497 12.68 -15.07 -4.07
C HIS A 497 12.42 -13.70 -3.44
N PHE A 498 12.02 -12.74 -4.27
CA PHE A 498 11.50 -11.44 -3.94
C PHE A 498 9.97 -11.50 -4.01
N SER A 499 9.32 -12.32 -3.18
CA SER A 499 7.87 -12.29 -3.07
C SER A 499 7.46 -11.09 -2.21
N ALA A 500 7.28 -9.96 -2.88
CA ALA A 500 6.48 -8.89 -2.31
C ALA A 500 5.02 -9.34 -2.41
N GLU A 501 4.39 -9.56 -1.27
CA GLU A 501 2.95 -9.83 -1.19
C GLU A 501 2.19 -8.53 -1.06
N TRP A 502 0.97 -8.51 -1.56
CA TRP A 502 0.11 -7.35 -1.45
C TRP A 502 -1.28 -7.73 -0.94
N VAL A 503 -1.77 -6.93 -0.01
CA VAL A 503 -3.11 -7.05 0.54
C VAL A 503 -3.82 -5.74 0.29
N LYS A 504 -4.95 -5.81 -0.42
CA LYS A 504 -5.87 -4.69 -0.56
C LYS A 504 -6.83 -4.70 0.62
N ASN A 505 -6.79 -3.66 1.45
CA ASN A 505 -7.70 -3.45 2.55
C ASN A 505 -8.43 -2.11 2.36
N GLY A 506 -9.66 -2.16 1.85
CA GLY A 506 -10.43 -0.97 1.50
C GLY A 506 -9.74 -0.13 0.43
N ASP A 507 -9.43 1.12 0.76
CA ASP A 507 -8.73 2.08 -0.09
C ASP A 507 -7.21 2.10 0.09
N CYS A 508 -6.66 1.11 0.79
CA CYS A 508 -5.22 0.95 0.98
C CYS A 508 -4.71 -0.33 0.32
N LEU A 509 -3.65 -0.20 -0.49
CA LEU A 509 -2.84 -1.31 -0.98
C LEU A 509 -1.57 -1.41 -0.14
N LEU A 510 -1.46 -2.45 0.69
CA LEU A 510 -0.28 -2.73 1.48
C LEU A 510 0.56 -3.79 0.78
N VAL A 511 1.81 -3.47 0.48
CA VAL A 511 2.80 -4.39 -0.08
C VAL A 511 3.86 -4.67 0.99
N LEU A 512 4.06 -5.94 1.33
CA LEU A 512 5.03 -6.39 2.31
C LEU A 512 6.02 -7.36 1.68
N GLY A 513 7.30 -7.23 1.99
CA GLY A 513 8.32 -8.21 1.61
C GLY A 513 9.57 -8.08 2.45
N ARG A 514 10.48 -9.07 2.35
CA ARG A 514 11.83 -8.90 2.90
C ARG A 514 12.64 -7.91 2.07
N PHE A 515 12.52 -8.08 0.77
CA PHE A 515 13.12 -7.29 -0.28
C PHE A 515 12.00 -6.93 -1.25
N VAL A 516 11.77 -5.65 -1.50
CA VAL A 516 10.68 -5.19 -2.37
C VAL A 516 11.28 -4.45 -3.55
N PHE A 517 11.08 -4.95 -4.76
CA PHE A 517 11.41 -4.22 -6.00
C PHE A 517 10.15 -3.55 -6.53
N LEU A 518 10.24 -2.26 -6.79
CA LEU A 518 9.10 -1.49 -7.28
C LEU A 518 8.57 -2.05 -8.61
N SER A 519 9.46 -2.51 -9.49
CA SER A 519 9.10 -3.12 -10.78
C SER A 519 8.26 -4.40 -10.68
N GLN A 520 8.37 -5.13 -9.56
CA GLN A 520 7.62 -6.35 -9.33
C GLN A 520 6.17 -6.06 -8.94
N VAL A 521 5.96 -4.96 -8.21
CA VAL A 521 4.64 -4.61 -7.64
C VAL A 521 3.92 -3.51 -8.41
N ILE A 522 4.61 -2.84 -9.35
CA ILE A 522 4.05 -1.72 -10.13
C ILE A 522 2.81 -2.13 -10.94
N ARG A 523 2.73 -3.38 -11.40
CA ARG A 523 1.55 -3.86 -12.13
C ARG A 523 0.31 -3.81 -11.25
N GLU A 524 0.42 -4.28 -10.02
CA GLU A 524 -0.68 -4.37 -9.06
C GLU A 524 -1.06 -2.99 -8.52
N ILE A 525 -0.06 -2.15 -8.26
CA ILE A 525 -0.27 -0.74 -7.92
C ILE A 525 -1.03 -0.02 -9.04
N ASN A 526 -0.62 -0.20 -10.30
CA ASN A 526 -1.29 0.42 -11.44
C ASN A 526 -2.70 -0.14 -11.65
N LEU A 527 -2.92 -1.44 -11.44
CA LEU A 527 -4.23 -2.06 -11.54
C LEU A 527 -5.18 -1.48 -10.49
N ALA A 528 -4.72 -1.36 -9.25
CA ALA A 528 -5.48 -0.78 -8.16
C ALA A 528 -5.77 0.72 -8.39
N ASN A 529 -4.78 1.49 -8.86
CA ASN A 529 -4.91 2.92 -9.15
C ASN A 529 -5.92 3.17 -10.28
N ARG A 530 -5.94 2.32 -11.32
CA ARG A 530 -6.91 2.43 -12.43
C ARG A 530 -8.35 2.14 -12.03
N GLN A 531 -8.56 1.34 -11.00
CA GLN A 531 -9.90 1.05 -10.49
C GLN A 531 -10.43 2.18 -9.59
N GLU A 532 -9.69 3.29 -9.43
CA GLU A 532 -10.00 4.45 -8.56
C GLU A 532 -10.35 4.08 -7.11
N CYS A 533 -9.97 2.87 -6.72
CA CYS A 533 -10.41 2.26 -5.48
C CYS A 533 -9.38 2.42 -4.36
N ILE A 534 -8.15 2.87 -4.67
CA ILE A 534 -7.09 3.06 -3.68
C ILE A 534 -6.76 4.54 -3.54
N LYS A 535 -6.75 5.00 -2.30
CA LYS A 535 -6.27 6.32 -1.88
C LYS A 535 -4.89 6.23 -1.27
N GLN A 536 -4.44 5.04 -0.90
CA GLN A 536 -3.15 4.83 -0.25
C GLN A 536 -2.42 3.60 -0.79
N VAL A 537 -1.11 3.73 -0.98
CA VAL A 537 -0.18 2.63 -1.28
C VAL A 537 0.91 2.66 -0.22
N VAL A 538 1.12 1.54 0.47
CA VAL A 538 2.19 1.38 1.45
C VAL A 538 3.11 0.26 0.98
N LEU A 539 4.36 0.58 0.66
CA LEU A 539 5.39 -0.40 0.33
C LEU A 539 6.32 -0.54 1.53
N ALA A 540 6.30 -1.69 2.19
CA ALA A 540 7.17 -1.96 3.33
C ALA A 540 8.10 -3.16 3.07
N ALA A 541 9.39 -2.95 3.29
CA ALA A 541 10.40 -3.99 3.23
C ALA A 541 11.10 -4.17 4.58
N THR A 542 11.30 -5.41 5.03
CA THR A 542 11.97 -5.66 6.32
C THR A 542 13.49 -5.51 6.25
N GLU A 543 14.09 -5.58 5.06
CA GLU A 543 15.52 -5.35 4.86
C GLU A 543 15.80 -4.25 3.83
N HIS A 544 15.28 -4.37 2.60
CA HIS A 544 15.64 -3.46 1.51
C HIS A 544 14.48 -3.21 0.54
N LEU A 545 14.20 -1.96 0.21
CA LEU A 545 13.29 -1.58 -0.88
C LEU A 545 14.08 -0.97 -2.04
N TYR A 546 13.95 -1.54 -3.23
CA TYR A 546 14.58 -1.08 -4.45
C TYR A 546 13.60 -0.27 -5.30
N ILE A 547 13.96 0.97 -5.58
CA ILE A 547 13.29 1.82 -6.56
C ILE A 547 14.01 1.58 -7.89
N ASP A 548 13.49 0.63 -8.65
CA ASP A 548 14.08 0.12 -9.89
C ASP A 548 13.26 0.40 -11.15
N CYS A 549 12.14 1.11 -11.01
CA CYS A 549 11.36 1.67 -12.11
C CYS A 549 10.74 3.02 -11.70
N ASP A 550 10.19 3.73 -12.68
CA ASP A 550 9.43 4.95 -12.43
C ASP A 550 8.00 4.60 -12.02
N LEU A 551 7.41 5.41 -11.14
CA LEU A 551 6.05 5.20 -10.64
C LEU A 551 5.23 6.49 -10.81
N SER A 552 4.02 6.38 -11.35
CA SER A 552 3.09 7.51 -11.46
C SER A 552 1.75 7.13 -10.84
N LEU A 553 1.31 7.89 -9.84
CA LEU A 553 0.04 7.70 -9.15
C LEU A 553 -0.83 8.95 -9.24
N GLN A 554 -2.15 8.77 -9.22
CA GLN A 554 -3.13 9.86 -9.21
C GLN A 554 -3.89 9.80 -7.88
N HIS A 555 -4.04 10.93 -7.19
CA HIS A 555 -4.79 11.02 -5.91
C HIS A 555 -4.37 10.07 -4.80
N THR A 556 -3.15 9.56 -4.85
CA THR A 556 -2.75 8.46 -3.98
C THR A 556 -1.65 8.89 -3.02
N HIS A 557 -1.84 8.58 -1.75
CA HIS A 557 -0.83 8.69 -0.70
C HIS A 557 0.15 7.51 -0.83
N LEU A 558 1.40 7.77 -1.14
CA LEU A 558 2.44 6.74 -1.24
C LEU A 558 3.33 6.76 -0.01
N THR A 559 3.46 5.62 0.67
CA THR A 559 4.35 5.45 1.83
C THR A 559 5.39 4.36 1.54
N LEU A 560 6.67 4.69 1.65
CA LEU A 560 7.78 3.74 1.53
C LEU A 560 8.42 3.53 2.91
N ILE A 561 8.54 2.27 3.36
CA ILE A 561 9.08 1.92 4.68
C ILE A 561 10.11 0.80 4.53
N ALA A 562 11.40 1.08 4.72
CA ALA A 562 12.40 0.01 4.74
C ALA A 562 13.67 0.47 5.47
N PRO A 563 14.41 -0.41 6.16
CA PRO A 563 15.70 -0.03 6.74
C PRO A 563 16.65 0.58 5.71
N LYS A 564 16.67 0.02 4.49
CA LYS A 564 17.41 0.57 3.35
C LYS A 564 16.48 0.81 2.18
N ILE A 565 16.60 1.98 1.54
CA ILE A 565 15.92 2.28 0.28
C ILE A 565 16.99 2.61 -0.77
N GLU A 566 17.07 1.84 -1.84
CA GLU A 566 18.05 2.05 -2.91
C GLU A 566 17.36 2.49 -4.20
N SER A 567 17.80 3.63 -4.75
CA SER A 567 17.55 3.93 -6.15
C SER A 567 18.61 3.26 -7.00
N THR A 568 18.18 2.35 -7.87
CA THR A 568 19.09 1.59 -8.74
C THR A 568 19.82 2.51 -9.73
N ARG A 569 20.84 1.98 -10.41
CA ARG A 569 21.87 2.62 -11.26
C ARG A 569 21.48 3.80 -12.19
N VAL A 570 20.20 4.07 -12.40
CA VAL A 570 19.70 5.18 -13.23
C VAL A 570 18.72 6.03 -12.42
N LYS A 571 18.59 7.31 -12.78
CA LYS A 571 17.64 8.21 -12.14
C LYS A 571 16.20 7.66 -12.26
N ARG A 572 15.51 7.54 -11.12
CA ARG A 572 14.12 7.09 -11.01
C ARG A 572 13.22 8.21 -10.57
N ILE A 573 12.03 8.25 -11.15
CA ILE A 573 11.06 9.32 -10.92
C ILE A 573 9.77 8.73 -10.34
N ILE A 574 9.41 9.19 -9.14
CA ILE A 574 8.09 8.96 -8.54
C ILE A 574 7.26 10.22 -8.77
N ILE A 575 6.12 10.08 -9.43
CA ILE A 575 5.23 11.19 -9.78
C ILE A 575 3.87 10.98 -9.10
N LEU A 576 3.52 11.88 -8.18
CA LEU A 576 2.19 11.98 -7.59
C LEU A 576 1.45 13.12 -8.29
N LYS A 577 0.38 12.81 -9.02
CA LYS A 577 -0.40 13.79 -9.78
C LYS A 577 -1.78 13.99 -9.18
N GLY A 578 -2.21 15.24 -9.10
CA GLY A 578 -3.62 15.55 -8.99
C GLY A 578 -4.27 15.47 -10.37
N GLU A 579 -5.50 14.97 -10.43
CA GLU A 579 -6.42 15.06 -11.54
C GLU A 579 -6.95 16.49 -11.63
N ASP A 580 -7.00 16.94 -12.87
CA ASP A 580 -7.63 18.20 -13.21
C ASP A 580 -9.13 18.07 -12.97
N ALA A 581 -9.75 19.12 -12.45
CA ALA A 581 -11.18 19.09 -12.21
C ALA A 581 -11.91 18.91 -13.56
N PRO A 582 -12.90 18.01 -13.64
CA PRO A 582 -13.73 17.91 -14.84
C PRO A 582 -14.41 19.25 -15.07
N ASP A 583 -14.43 19.70 -16.33
CA ASP A 583 -15.17 20.89 -16.72
C ASP A 583 -16.64 20.71 -16.29
N SER A 584 -17.17 21.64 -15.48
CA SER A 584 -18.54 21.58 -14.94
C SER A 584 -19.62 21.82 -16.01
N HIS A 585 -19.19 22.20 -17.21
CA HIS A 585 -20.00 22.60 -18.36
C HIS A 585 -19.13 22.47 -19.63
N ASP A 586 -19.76 22.43 -20.80
CA ASP A 586 -19.02 22.53 -22.06
C ASP A 586 -18.45 23.95 -22.21
N ARG A 587 -17.16 24.09 -22.50
CA ARG A 587 -16.45 25.39 -22.51
C ARG A 587 -17.06 26.41 -23.46
N ASP A 588 -17.72 25.93 -24.51
CA ASP A 588 -18.33 26.77 -25.53
C ASP A 588 -19.82 27.04 -25.27
N GLU A 589 -20.40 26.38 -24.24
CA GLU A 589 -21.80 26.54 -23.90
C GLU A 589 -22.00 27.70 -22.92
N GLN A 590 -22.40 28.84 -23.47
CA GLN A 590 -22.83 30.00 -22.70
C GLN A 590 -24.07 29.65 -21.87
N ALA A 591 -24.16 30.15 -20.64
CA ALA A 591 -25.35 29.93 -19.82
C ALA A 591 -26.62 30.44 -20.54
N PRO A 592 -27.81 29.87 -20.25
CA PRO A 592 -29.03 30.21 -20.97
C PRO A 592 -29.28 31.72 -21.00
N ALA A 593 -29.49 32.25 -22.20
CA ALA A 593 -29.94 33.62 -22.38
C ALA A 593 -31.31 33.80 -21.74
N SER A 594 -31.60 35.02 -21.27
CA SER A 594 -32.88 35.28 -20.63
C SER A 594 -34.06 35.11 -21.61
N GLN A 595 -35.04 34.31 -21.21
CA GLN A 595 -36.30 34.16 -21.95
C GLN A 595 -37.37 35.19 -21.52
N ASP A 596 -37.17 35.90 -20.41
CA ASP A 596 -38.15 36.80 -19.77
C ASP A 596 -37.56 38.18 -19.39
N GLU A 597 -38.25 38.95 -18.55
CA GLU A 597 -37.74 40.24 -18.00
C GLU A 597 -36.58 40.07 -17.00
N ASN A 598 -36.06 38.84 -16.84
CA ASN A 598 -34.93 38.55 -15.97
C ASN A 598 -33.59 38.82 -16.67
N PRO A 599 -32.50 39.11 -15.94
CA PRO A 599 -31.15 39.08 -16.48
C PRO A 599 -30.80 37.71 -17.08
N GLY A 600 -29.78 37.67 -17.94
CA GLY A 600 -29.19 36.40 -18.37
C GLY A 600 -28.71 35.58 -17.16
N GLN A 601 -28.74 34.25 -17.26
CA GLN A 601 -28.32 33.40 -16.15
C GLN A 601 -26.82 33.54 -15.88
N ASN A 602 -26.41 33.53 -14.61
CA ASN A 602 -24.99 33.49 -14.29
C ASN A 602 -24.39 32.17 -14.75
N GLY A 603 -23.13 32.19 -15.19
CA GLY A 603 -22.38 31.00 -15.49
C GLY A 603 -22.08 30.20 -14.22
N ILE A 604 -21.98 28.88 -14.37
CA ILE A 604 -21.60 27.95 -13.31
C ILE A 604 -20.10 28.10 -13.02
N ASP A 605 -19.75 28.13 -11.73
CA ASP A 605 -18.35 28.16 -11.31
C ASP A 605 -17.61 26.87 -11.73
N GLY A 606 -16.31 27.00 -11.95
CA GLY A 606 -15.43 25.87 -12.20
C GLY A 606 -15.19 25.03 -10.94
N ASN A 607 -15.01 23.73 -11.13
CA ASN A 607 -14.67 22.79 -10.08
C ASN A 607 -13.21 22.96 -9.64
N PRO A 608 -12.91 22.82 -8.33
CA PRO A 608 -11.53 22.84 -7.85
C PRO A 608 -10.76 21.60 -8.32
N GLY A 609 -9.47 21.78 -8.64
CA GLY A 609 -8.57 20.66 -8.95
C GLY A 609 -8.33 19.79 -7.72
N TYR A 610 -7.96 18.53 -7.95
CA TYR A 610 -7.77 17.57 -6.86
C TYR A 610 -6.31 17.46 -6.41
N SER A 611 -6.09 17.17 -5.11
CA SER A 611 -4.74 17.05 -4.51
C SER A 611 -3.94 15.89 -5.10
N SER A 612 -2.62 16.01 -5.21
CA SER A 612 -1.78 14.94 -5.75
C SER A 612 -1.67 13.69 -4.87
N GLY A 613 -2.17 13.73 -3.63
CA GLY A 613 -1.79 12.78 -2.59
C GLY A 613 -0.42 13.11 -1.99
N SER A 614 -0.12 12.53 -0.83
CA SER A 614 1.12 12.77 -0.07
C SER A 614 2.17 11.69 -0.33
N PHE A 615 3.45 12.04 -0.18
CA PHE A 615 4.55 11.08 -0.19
C PHE A 615 5.16 10.99 1.20
N THR A 616 5.32 9.78 1.71
CA THR A 616 6.04 9.53 2.96
C THR A 616 7.15 8.51 2.71
N LEU A 617 8.36 8.80 3.16
CA LEU A 617 9.49 7.87 3.10
C LEU A 617 10.09 7.74 4.49
N ILE A 618 10.17 6.51 4.99
CA ILE A 618 10.76 6.18 6.30
C ILE A 618 11.87 5.15 6.06
N SER A 619 13.11 5.55 6.34
CA SER A 619 14.26 4.67 6.18
C SER A 619 15.37 4.96 7.19
N LEU A 620 16.26 4.00 7.43
CA LEU A 620 17.51 4.28 8.15
C LEU A 620 18.55 4.84 7.18
N ASP A 621 18.60 4.30 5.95
CA ASP A 621 19.61 4.63 4.95
C ASP A 621 19.01 4.71 3.54
N ILE A 622 19.36 5.76 2.78
CA ILE A 622 19.01 5.88 1.36
C ILE A 622 20.27 5.70 0.53
N ILE A 623 20.31 4.64 -0.26
CA ILE A 623 21.42 4.33 -1.16
C ILE A 623 21.15 5.00 -2.52
N ASN A 624 22.14 5.75 -3.01
CA ASN A 624 22.08 6.57 -4.22
C ASN A 624 20.93 7.60 -4.22
N PRO A 625 20.81 8.46 -3.20
CA PRO A 625 19.71 9.41 -3.07
C PRO A 625 19.62 10.40 -4.23
N THR A 626 20.75 10.74 -4.87
CA THR A 626 20.82 11.60 -6.06
C THR A 626 20.12 11.02 -7.30
N LEU A 627 19.89 9.70 -7.29
CA LEU A 627 19.17 9.01 -8.36
C LEU A 627 17.67 8.96 -8.10
N LEU A 628 17.17 9.43 -6.96
CA LEU A 628 15.73 9.50 -6.68
C LEU A 628 15.21 10.92 -6.95
N GLU A 629 14.17 11.02 -7.78
CA GLU A 629 13.37 12.23 -7.94
C GLU A 629 11.91 11.99 -7.56
N VAL A 630 11.36 12.83 -6.68
CA VAL A 630 9.95 12.80 -6.31
C VAL A 630 9.29 14.07 -6.82
N ARG A 631 8.26 13.92 -7.65
CA ARG A 631 7.43 15.01 -8.18
C ARG A 631 6.03 14.93 -7.60
N SER A 632 5.54 16.02 -7.05
CA SER A 632 4.16 16.13 -6.57
C SER A 632 3.51 17.35 -7.22
N THR A 633 2.48 17.13 -8.03
CA THR A 633 1.84 18.20 -8.81
C THR A 633 0.33 18.18 -8.58
N GLY A 634 -0.22 19.22 -7.95
CA GLY A 634 -1.68 19.35 -7.77
C GLY A 634 -2.43 19.50 -9.09
N GLY A 635 -3.70 19.09 -9.13
CA GLY A 635 -4.56 19.20 -10.30
C GLY A 635 -4.98 20.64 -10.60
N ASN A 636 -5.26 20.92 -11.87
CA ASN A 636 -5.78 22.20 -12.33
C ASN A 636 -7.27 22.32 -11.97
N GLY A 637 -7.72 23.52 -11.59
CA GLY A 637 -9.16 23.81 -11.50
C GLY A 637 -9.78 23.95 -12.88
N SER A 638 -11.05 23.60 -13.03
CA SER A 638 -11.77 23.76 -14.30
C SER A 638 -12.11 25.23 -14.53
N ASN A 639 -12.34 25.62 -15.79
CA ASN A 639 -12.80 26.98 -16.08
C ASN A 639 -14.22 27.20 -15.55
N GLY A 640 -14.61 28.46 -15.37
CA GLY A 640 -15.99 28.86 -15.09
C GLY A 640 -16.76 29.16 -16.40
N GLN A 641 -18.08 29.01 -16.37
CA GLN A 641 -18.94 29.15 -17.55
C GLN A 641 -19.17 30.61 -17.88
N ASP A 642 -19.24 30.96 -19.16
CA ASP A 642 -19.67 32.29 -19.58
C ASP A 642 -21.14 32.54 -19.20
N GLY A 643 -21.43 33.71 -18.65
CA GLY A 643 -22.79 34.10 -18.26
C GLY A 643 -23.69 34.31 -19.48
N GLY A 644 -24.98 34.03 -19.35
CA GLY A 644 -25.96 34.15 -20.41
C GLY A 644 -26.20 35.60 -20.81
N ASN A 645 -26.46 35.85 -22.09
CA ASN A 645 -26.77 37.21 -22.55
C ASN A 645 -28.11 37.67 -21.99
N GLY A 646 -28.20 38.97 -21.70
CA GLY A 646 -29.45 39.64 -21.40
C GLY A 646 -30.36 39.69 -22.62
N ARG A 647 -31.66 39.85 -22.38
CA ARG A 647 -32.66 39.91 -23.43
C ARG A 647 -32.63 41.29 -24.07
N ASP A 648 -32.42 41.32 -25.39
CA ASP A 648 -32.64 42.53 -26.20
C ASP A 648 -34.09 43.00 -26.00
N ALA A 649 -34.30 44.31 -25.82
CA ALA A 649 -35.66 44.83 -25.75
C ALA A 649 -36.36 44.56 -27.11
N PRO A 650 -37.61 44.08 -27.11
CA PRO A 650 -38.30 43.70 -28.33
C PRO A 650 -38.30 44.88 -29.31
N GLU A 651 -37.83 44.64 -30.54
CA GLU A 651 -37.94 45.65 -31.59
C GLU A 651 -39.41 46.04 -31.71
N CYS A 652 -39.67 47.36 -31.73
CA CYS A 652 -41.00 47.90 -31.91
C CYS A 652 -41.51 47.46 -33.28
N GLN A 653 -42.23 46.34 -33.34
CA GLN A 653 -43.08 46.04 -34.47
C GLN A 653 -44.20 47.08 -34.42
N PHE A 654 -44.02 48.19 -35.14
CA PHE A 654 -45.14 49.04 -35.50
C PHE A 654 -46.21 48.12 -36.10
N PRO A 655 -47.47 48.16 -35.64
CA PRO A 655 -48.51 47.39 -36.28
C PRO A 655 -48.47 47.74 -37.75
N THR A 656 -48.08 46.79 -38.59
CA THR A 656 -48.17 46.97 -40.03
C THR A 656 -49.62 47.30 -40.33
N PHE A 657 -49.82 48.33 -41.16
CA PHE A 657 -51.11 48.97 -41.44
C PHE A 657 -52.23 47.95 -41.76
N GLU A 658 -51.87 46.80 -42.33
CA GLU A 658 -52.77 45.67 -42.61
C GLU A 658 -53.50 45.09 -41.40
N LYS A 659 -52.89 45.04 -40.21
CA LYS A 659 -53.55 44.48 -39.02
C LYS A 659 -54.54 45.47 -38.39
N GLN A 660 -54.32 46.78 -38.53
CA GLN A 660 -55.26 47.82 -38.07
C GLN A 660 -56.44 48.02 -39.02
N GLN A 661 -56.24 47.87 -40.34
CA GLN A 661 -57.32 47.95 -41.33
C GLN A 661 -58.43 46.92 -41.10
N ARG A 662 -58.08 45.74 -40.55
CA ARG A 662 -59.06 44.69 -40.19
C ARG A 662 -59.81 44.97 -38.89
N ALA A 663 -59.26 45.79 -37.99
CA ALA A 663 -59.89 46.10 -36.71
C ALA A 663 -60.94 47.23 -36.84
N THR A 664 -60.77 48.15 -37.80
CA THR A 664 -61.79 49.15 -38.15
C THR A 664 -62.76 48.59 -39.20
N ASN A 665 -63.69 47.76 -38.75
CA ASN A 665 -64.70 47.10 -39.58
C ASN A 665 -65.84 48.07 -40.01
N GLY A 666 -65.52 49.25 -40.53
CA GLY A 666 -66.50 50.25 -40.94
C GLY A 666 -65.96 51.27 -41.93
N GLN A 667 -66.34 51.10 -43.20
CA GLN A 667 -66.36 52.09 -44.29
C GLN A 667 -65.39 53.28 -44.16
N ILE A 668 -64.12 53.06 -44.49
CA ILE A 668 -63.28 54.16 -44.98
C ILE A 668 -63.23 54.01 -46.50
N ASP A 669 -63.89 54.95 -47.17
CA ASP A 669 -64.03 55.04 -48.62
C ASP A 669 -62.65 55.09 -49.31
N ARG A 670 -62.50 54.35 -50.42
CA ARG A 670 -61.24 54.13 -51.15
C ARG A 670 -60.75 55.38 -51.92
N SER A 671 -61.39 56.53 -51.74
CA SER A 671 -61.13 57.78 -52.48
C SER A 671 -60.04 58.67 -51.88
N LEU A 672 -59.43 58.30 -50.74
CA LEU A 672 -58.35 59.08 -50.10
C LEU A 672 -57.00 58.91 -50.80
N HIS A 673 -56.50 59.97 -51.43
CA HIS A 673 -55.28 59.92 -52.28
C HIS A 673 -53.96 60.22 -51.56
N SER A 674 -53.98 60.76 -50.35
CA SER A 674 -52.79 60.83 -49.49
C SER A 674 -53.18 61.17 -48.06
N VAL A 675 -52.48 60.56 -47.10
CA VAL A 675 -52.56 60.88 -45.68
C VAL A 675 -51.18 61.34 -45.25
N VAL A 676 -51.07 62.59 -44.80
CA VAL A 676 -49.81 63.13 -44.26
C VAL A 676 -49.91 63.11 -42.74
N TYR A 677 -49.07 62.28 -42.12
CA TYR A 677 -48.93 62.22 -40.66
C TYR A 677 -47.86 63.21 -40.23
N THR A 678 -48.23 64.21 -39.42
CA THR A 678 -47.27 65.07 -38.72
C THR A 678 -47.41 64.82 -37.22
N CYS A 679 -46.32 64.38 -36.59
CA CYS A 679 -46.23 64.17 -35.15
C CYS A 679 -45.34 65.25 -34.56
N ASP A 680 -45.88 66.07 -33.67
CA ASP A 680 -45.11 67.02 -32.87
C ASP A 680 -45.28 66.75 -31.36
N ARG A 681 -44.70 67.60 -30.51
CA ARG A 681 -44.75 67.42 -29.05
C ARG A 681 -46.16 67.53 -28.45
N SER A 682 -47.17 67.96 -29.22
CA SER A 682 -48.53 68.23 -28.76
C SER A 682 -49.60 67.23 -29.25
N GLY A 683 -49.29 66.40 -30.24
CA GLY A 683 -50.21 65.36 -30.72
C GLY A 683 -49.90 64.87 -32.14
N TYR A 684 -50.71 63.92 -32.63
CA TYR A 684 -50.64 63.45 -34.02
C TYR A 684 -51.70 64.20 -34.84
N THR A 685 -51.26 64.95 -35.85
CA THR A 685 -52.19 65.56 -36.82
C THR A 685 -52.22 64.69 -38.08
N VAL A 686 -53.42 64.32 -38.51
CA VAL A 686 -53.63 63.56 -39.74
C VAL A 686 -54.37 64.47 -40.73
N GLU A 687 -53.65 64.96 -41.73
CA GLU A 687 -54.27 65.77 -42.79
C GLU A 687 -54.79 64.86 -43.90
N TYR A 688 -56.09 64.98 -44.20
CA TYR A 688 -56.75 64.25 -45.28
C TYR A 688 -57.03 65.21 -46.44
N TYR A 689 -56.68 64.79 -47.65
CA TYR A 689 -57.04 65.50 -48.87
C TYR A 689 -58.11 64.70 -49.60
N GLN A 690 -59.34 65.24 -49.63
CA GLN A 690 -60.46 64.66 -50.36
C GLN A 690 -60.76 65.56 -51.55
N SER A 691 -60.55 65.06 -52.77
CA SER A 691 -60.98 65.75 -53.99
C SER A 691 -62.45 65.44 -54.21
N THR A 692 -63.33 66.44 -54.10
CA THR A 692 -64.73 66.30 -54.51
C THR A 692 -64.83 66.59 -56.00
N GLN A 693 -64.96 65.54 -56.82
CA GLN A 693 -65.37 65.70 -58.22
C GLN A 693 -66.91 65.82 -58.25
N GLN A 694 -67.43 66.99 -58.62
CA GLN A 694 -68.63 67.07 -59.47
C GLN A 694 -68.85 68.47 -60.07
N LEU A 695 -69.01 68.45 -61.40
CA LEU A 695 -69.64 69.40 -62.32
C LEU A 695 -69.08 70.83 -62.46
N ASN A 696 -68.37 70.99 -63.58
CA ASN A 696 -68.12 72.19 -64.39
C ASN A 696 -68.16 73.56 -63.70
N THR A 697 -66.98 74.18 -63.71
CA THR A 697 -66.61 75.57 -63.37
C THR A 697 -66.20 75.78 -61.91
N ILE A 698 -64.87 75.86 -61.71
CA ILE A 698 -64.11 76.16 -60.47
C ILE A 698 -63.92 74.94 -59.52
N LEU A 699 -62.75 74.31 -59.61
CA LEU A 699 -62.22 73.37 -58.60
C LEU A 699 -61.97 74.13 -57.28
N GLN A 700 -62.86 74.00 -56.29
CA GLN A 700 -62.55 74.35 -54.90
C GLN A 700 -61.96 73.12 -54.20
N MET A 701 -60.65 73.14 -53.94
CA MET A 701 -60.04 72.17 -53.03
C MET A 701 -60.35 72.60 -51.59
N GLY A 702 -61.34 71.96 -50.97
CA GLY A 702 -61.58 72.13 -49.53
C GLY A 702 -60.53 71.35 -48.73
N LYS A 703 -59.65 72.05 -48.01
CA LYS A 703 -58.74 71.39 -47.07
C LYS A 703 -59.52 71.04 -45.80
N ARG A 704 -59.68 69.74 -45.51
CA ARG A 704 -60.22 69.25 -44.24
C ARG A 704 -59.07 68.84 -43.34
N ARG A 705 -58.85 69.59 -42.26
CA ARG A 705 -57.88 69.21 -41.24
C ARG A 705 -58.60 68.48 -40.12
N ILE A 706 -58.31 67.20 -39.94
CA ILE A 706 -58.78 66.41 -38.79
C ILE A 706 -57.63 66.32 -37.80
N THR A 707 -57.82 66.89 -36.61
CA THR A 707 -56.82 66.85 -35.53
C THR A 707 -57.27 65.83 -34.49
N PHE A 708 -56.44 64.81 -34.23
CA PHE A 708 -56.67 63.85 -33.16
C PHE A 708 -55.87 64.30 -31.94
N ASN A 709 -56.55 64.72 -30.88
CA ASN A 709 -55.87 64.98 -29.60
C ASN A 709 -55.65 63.63 -28.92
N MET A 710 -54.38 63.29 -28.74
CA MET A 710 -53.94 61.97 -28.28
C MET A 710 -53.31 62.10 -26.88
N LYS A 711 -53.89 61.49 -25.85
CA LYS A 711 -53.35 61.42 -24.49
C LYS A 711 -52.54 60.15 -24.31
N LEU A 712 -51.28 60.26 -23.90
CA LEU A 712 -50.45 59.11 -23.59
C LEU A 712 -51.03 58.34 -22.38
N ILE A 713 -51.43 57.09 -22.56
CA ILE A 713 -52.05 56.26 -21.50
C ILE A 713 -51.00 55.47 -20.73
N LYS A 714 -50.05 54.87 -21.45
CA LYS A 714 -49.07 53.97 -20.84
C LYS A 714 -47.73 54.08 -21.56
N HIS A 715 -46.70 54.28 -20.76
CA HIS A 715 -45.29 54.26 -21.17
C HIS A 715 -44.67 52.99 -20.57
N SER A 716 -44.78 51.86 -21.26
CA SER A 716 -44.05 50.65 -20.86
C SER A 716 -42.68 50.68 -21.53
N GLU A 717 -41.67 51.15 -20.80
CA GLU A 717 -40.27 50.91 -21.18
C GLU A 717 -39.98 49.44 -20.89
N ILE A 718 -40.08 48.57 -21.90
CA ILE A 718 -39.47 47.25 -21.79
C ILE A 718 -37.97 47.49 -21.89
N LYS A 719 -37.31 47.53 -20.73
CA LYS A 719 -35.86 47.74 -20.65
C LYS A 719 -35.18 46.44 -21.08
N PRO A 720 -34.03 46.52 -21.78
CA PRO A 720 -33.20 45.35 -21.92
C PRO A 720 -32.78 44.85 -20.54
N THR A 721 -32.53 43.56 -20.44
CA THR A 721 -32.03 42.97 -19.20
C THR A 721 -30.51 42.87 -19.24
N ASP A 722 -29.89 42.88 -18.07
CA ASP A 722 -28.44 42.73 -17.96
C ASP A 722 -28.02 41.29 -18.34
N GLY A 723 -26.78 41.13 -18.80
CA GLY A 723 -26.20 39.80 -18.95
C GLY A 723 -25.87 39.18 -17.60
N GLY A 724 -25.90 37.85 -17.53
CA GLY A 724 -25.44 37.11 -16.37
C GLY A 724 -23.94 37.28 -16.16
N LYS A 725 -23.47 37.18 -14.91
CA LYS A 725 -22.04 37.14 -14.62
C LYS A 725 -21.45 35.81 -15.08
N GLY A 726 -20.20 35.79 -15.53
CA GLY A 726 -19.49 34.53 -15.74
C GLY A 726 -19.19 33.85 -14.41
N GLY A 727 -19.11 32.52 -14.41
CA GLY A 727 -18.72 31.73 -13.26
C GLY A 727 -17.25 31.97 -12.90
N ALA A 728 -16.91 31.90 -11.61
CA ALA A 728 -15.53 31.90 -11.17
C ALA A 728 -14.80 30.66 -11.72
N GLY A 729 -13.50 30.77 -12.00
CA GLY A 729 -12.69 29.60 -12.31
C GLY A 729 -12.45 28.76 -11.05
N GLY A 730 -12.36 27.44 -11.22
CA GLY A 730 -12.06 26.51 -10.13
C GLY A 730 -10.67 26.76 -9.55
N SER A 731 -10.53 26.59 -8.23
CA SER A 731 -9.23 26.76 -7.57
C SER A 731 -8.26 25.65 -7.94
N LEU A 732 -6.97 25.98 -8.06
CA LEU A 732 -5.90 25.00 -8.16
C LEU A 732 -5.86 24.07 -6.95
N ALA A 733 -5.41 22.84 -7.15
CA ALA A 733 -5.02 21.97 -6.05
C ALA A 733 -3.57 22.23 -5.63
N VAL A 734 -3.31 22.03 -4.34
CA VAL A 734 -1.95 22.06 -3.80
C VAL A 734 -1.27 20.72 -4.05
N ALA A 735 0.05 20.74 -4.24
CA ALA A 735 0.87 19.53 -4.11
C ALA A 735 0.65 18.92 -2.71
N GLY A 736 0.56 17.61 -2.61
CA GLY A 736 0.42 16.95 -1.32
C GLY A 736 1.72 17.00 -0.52
N ASP A 737 1.58 16.74 0.78
CA ASP A 737 2.69 16.83 1.72
C ASP A 737 3.78 15.80 1.40
N LEU A 738 5.04 16.21 1.61
CA LEU A 738 6.20 15.34 1.50
C LEU A 738 6.82 15.17 2.88
N ASN A 739 6.79 13.95 3.40
CA ASN A 739 7.30 13.59 4.71
C ASN A 739 8.46 12.61 4.56
N LEU A 740 9.69 13.11 4.61
CA LEU A 740 10.89 12.27 4.55
C LEU A 740 11.49 12.13 5.95
N ARG A 741 11.74 10.89 6.36
CA ARG A 741 12.37 10.53 7.63
C ARG A 741 13.49 9.53 7.36
N VAL A 742 14.71 10.04 7.41
CA VAL A 742 15.94 9.27 7.21
C VAL A 742 16.85 9.55 8.39
N GLU A 743 17.48 8.51 8.93
CA GLU A 743 18.41 8.68 10.04
C GLU A 743 19.65 9.46 9.60
N ASN A 744 20.18 9.17 8.40
CA ASN A 744 21.23 9.98 7.78
C ASN A 744 20.66 11.19 7.02
N ILE A 745 20.59 12.35 7.70
CA ILE A 745 20.08 13.61 7.13
C ILE A 745 20.84 14.04 5.86
N ALA A 746 22.14 13.73 5.77
CA ALA A 746 22.98 14.12 4.63
C ALA A 746 22.53 13.47 3.30
N ASP A 747 21.83 12.35 3.36
CA ASP A 747 21.30 11.69 2.16
C ASP A 747 19.96 12.26 1.73
N LEU A 748 19.22 12.90 2.65
CA LEU A 748 17.92 13.50 2.38
C LEU A 748 18.04 14.76 1.53
N GLU A 749 19.07 15.58 1.75
CA GLU A 749 19.36 16.77 0.94
C GLU A 749 19.72 16.45 -0.52
N LYS A 750 20.10 15.20 -0.80
CA LYS A 750 20.47 14.73 -2.13
C LYS A 750 19.29 14.23 -2.95
N VAL A 751 18.13 13.95 -2.32
CA VAL A 751 16.92 13.51 -3.02
C VAL A 751 16.30 14.71 -3.74
N SER A 752 16.09 14.59 -5.05
CA SER A 752 15.52 15.68 -5.84
C SER A 752 14.01 15.75 -5.61
N ILE A 753 13.53 16.82 -4.99
CA ILE A 753 12.11 16.98 -4.66
C ILE A 753 11.52 18.18 -5.42
N ASN A 754 10.45 17.95 -6.18
CA ASN A 754 9.77 18.98 -6.97
C ASN A 754 8.27 18.98 -6.66
N CYS A 755 7.82 19.99 -5.91
CA CYS A 755 6.41 20.24 -5.65
C CYS A 755 5.90 21.42 -6.48
N SER A 756 4.81 21.24 -7.22
CA SER A 756 4.12 22.34 -7.89
C SER A 756 2.62 22.32 -7.63
N LYS A 757 2.04 23.49 -7.48
CA LYS A 757 0.59 23.67 -7.45
C LYS A 757 0.01 23.49 -8.86
N GLY A 758 -1.25 23.09 -8.94
CA GLY A 758 -2.00 23.18 -10.19
C GLY A 758 -2.22 24.63 -10.62
N LYS A 759 -2.92 24.84 -11.73
CA LYS A 759 -3.34 26.16 -12.19
C LYS A 759 -4.80 26.41 -11.82
N ASN A 760 -5.14 27.66 -11.50
CA ASN A 760 -6.54 28.05 -11.36
C ASN A 760 -7.22 27.96 -12.74
N GLY A 761 -8.48 27.56 -12.74
CA GLY A 761 -9.33 27.73 -13.91
C GLY A 761 -9.48 29.19 -14.27
N ALA A 762 -9.67 29.47 -15.56
CA ALA A 762 -10.04 30.81 -16.00
C ALA A 762 -11.48 31.12 -15.59
N PRO A 763 -11.78 32.34 -15.11
CA PRO A 763 -13.16 32.75 -14.90
C PRO A 763 -13.89 32.88 -16.24
N GLY A 764 -15.17 32.54 -16.24
CA GLY A 764 -16.07 32.78 -17.36
C GLY A 764 -16.28 34.28 -17.58
N LYS A 765 -16.57 34.65 -18.83
CA LYS A 765 -16.90 36.01 -19.21
C LYS A 765 -18.34 36.32 -18.82
N GLY A 766 -18.61 37.57 -18.46
CA GLY A 766 -19.99 38.03 -18.31
C GLY A 766 -20.73 38.00 -19.65
N GLY A 767 -22.02 37.65 -19.60
CA GLY A 767 -22.93 37.79 -20.72
C GLY A 767 -23.08 39.25 -21.13
N LYS A 768 -23.36 39.47 -22.41
CA LYS A 768 -23.62 40.82 -22.93
C LYS A 768 -24.99 41.28 -22.44
N ALA A 769 -25.10 42.54 -22.04
CA ALA A 769 -26.39 43.15 -21.76
C ALA A 769 -27.25 43.19 -23.04
N GLY A 770 -28.57 43.09 -22.86
CA GLY A 770 -29.51 43.26 -23.95
C GLY A 770 -29.39 44.64 -24.59
N ARG A 771 -29.57 44.71 -25.89
CA ARG A 771 -29.59 45.96 -26.65
C ARG A 771 -30.91 46.70 -26.42
N ASN A 772 -30.81 48.01 -26.21
CA ASN A 772 -31.98 48.88 -26.16
C ASN A 772 -32.73 48.85 -27.50
N ALA A 773 -34.06 48.70 -27.43
CA ALA A 773 -34.92 48.87 -28.60
C ALA A 773 -34.78 50.31 -29.11
N ARG A 774 -34.57 50.48 -30.42
CA ARG A 774 -34.58 51.80 -31.05
C ARG A 774 -36.02 52.30 -31.18
N GLY A 775 -36.63 52.74 -30.08
CA GLY A 775 -37.97 53.33 -30.10
C GLY A 775 -38.62 53.32 -28.72
N LYS A 776 -39.23 54.45 -28.33
CA LYS A 776 -40.09 54.52 -27.14
C LYS A 776 -41.51 54.10 -27.53
N PHE A 777 -42.00 52.99 -26.98
CA PHE A 777 -43.39 52.60 -27.17
C PHE A 777 -44.29 53.56 -26.39
N ARG A 778 -45.11 54.32 -27.11
CA ARG A 778 -46.05 55.28 -26.53
C ARG A 778 -47.46 54.90 -26.97
N ILE A 779 -48.26 54.37 -26.05
CA ILE A 779 -49.67 54.07 -26.30
C ILE A 779 -50.46 55.33 -26.02
N TYR A 780 -51.11 55.88 -27.04
CA TYR A 780 -51.95 57.06 -26.91
C TYR A 780 -53.44 56.69 -27.04
N GLU A 781 -54.28 57.26 -26.18
CA GLU A 781 -55.74 57.30 -26.31
C GLU A 781 -56.11 58.51 -27.15
N CYS A 782 -57.02 58.36 -28.10
CA CYS A 782 -57.65 59.53 -28.70
C CYS A 782 -58.67 60.10 -27.71
N THR A 783 -58.42 61.29 -27.18
CA THR A 783 -59.33 61.96 -26.23
C THR A 783 -60.34 62.86 -26.90
N SER A 784 -60.05 63.38 -28.11
CA SER A 784 -61.02 64.15 -28.90
C SER A 784 -60.58 64.28 -30.37
N VAL A 785 -61.54 64.38 -31.28
CA VAL A 785 -61.30 64.63 -32.71
C VAL A 785 -61.87 66.00 -33.08
N THR A 786 -61.07 66.88 -33.68
CA THR A 786 -61.50 68.22 -34.13
C THR A 786 -61.35 68.34 -35.64
N VAL A 787 -62.43 68.67 -36.35
CA VAL A 787 -62.44 68.83 -37.82
C VAL A 787 -62.57 70.30 -38.19
N LEU A 788 -61.57 70.85 -38.88
CA LEU A 788 -61.56 72.23 -39.37
C LEU A 788 -61.68 72.25 -40.91
N LEU A 789 -62.67 72.99 -41.41
CA LEU A 789 -62.96 73.18 -42.83
C LEU A 789 -62.53 74.58 -43.26
N GLY A 790 -61.47 74.66 -44.07
CA GLY A 790 -61.00 75.92 -44.65
C GLY A 790 -61.30 75.98 -46.15
N LEU A 791 -62.00 77.02 -46.59
CA LEU A 791 -62.18 77.36 -48.01
C LEU A 791 -61.12 78.40 -48.41
N LEU A 792 -60.24 78.04 -49.36
CA LEU A 792 -59.20 78.92 -49.89
C LEU A 792 -59.69 79.53 -51.21
N GLN A 793 -59.70 80.87 -51.29
CA GLN A 793 -59.97 81.63 -52.51
C GLN A 793 -58.64 82.07 -53.12
N MET A 794 -58.35 81.61 -54.33
CA MET A 794 -57.12 81.90 -55.06
C MET A 794 -57.32 83.10 -56.01
N SER A 795 -56.52 84.17 -55.88
CA SER A 795 -56.42 85.24 -56.87
C SER A 795 -55.14 85.08 -57.71
N ASN A 796 -55.28 85.16 -59.05
CA ASN A 796 -54.22 84.96 -60.04
C ASN A 796 -53.13 86.05 -59.96
N GLY A 797 -51.89 85.64 -59.71
CA GLY A 797 -50.70 86.49 -59.77
C GLY A 797 -49.46 85.67 -60.13
N SER A 798 -48.90 85.98 -61.28
CA SER A 798 -47.77 85.36 -62.00
C SER A 798 -46.53 85.03 -61.14
N LEU A 799 -46.03 83.79 -61.30
CA LEU A 799 -44.74 83.31 -60.80
C LEU A 799 -43.57 83.98 -61.53
N THR A 800 -42.59 84.49 -60.78
CA THR A 800 -41.20 84.59 -61.25
C THR A 800 -40.26 83.96 -60.23
N ALA A 801 -39.55 82.92 -60.67
CA ALA A 801 -38.53 82.22 -59.90
C ALA A 801 -37.24 83.06 -59.86
N LYS A 802 -36.75 83.36 -58.65
CA LYS A 802 -35.39 83.85 -58.42
C LYS A 802 -34.64 82.82 -57.57
N LYS A 803 -33.63 82.20 -58.18
CA LYS A 803 -32.56 81.45 -57.50
C LYS A 803 -31.52 82.46 -57.02
N SER A 804 -31.28 82.51 -55.71
CA SER A 804 -30.12 83.16 -55.06
C SER A 804 -29.53 82.12 -54.12
N ALA A 805 -28.34 81.62 -54.42
CA ALA A 805 -27.07 82.06 -53.82
C ALA A 805 -26.87 81.43 -52.43
N GLU A 806 -26.09 80.35 -52.41
CA GLU A 806 -25.44 79.80 -51.22
C GLU A 806 -24.28 80.72 -50.82
N GLY A 807 -24.24 81.07 -49.53
CA GLY A 807 -23.17 81.81 -48.89
C GLY A 807 -23.03 81.35 -47.45
N GLU A 808 -21.98 80.57 -47.23
CA GLU A 808 -21.14 80.40 -46.03
C GLU A 808 -21.61 80.97 -44.68
N CYS A 809 -21.52 80.15 -43.63
CA CYS A 809 -20.45 80.29 -42.63
C CYS A 809 -20.48 79.16 -41.59
N ASN A 810 -19.31 78.51 -41.41
CA ASN A 810 -18.55 78.42 -40.15
C ASN A 810 -19.32 78.04 -38.87
N SER A 811 -18.89 77.10 -38.01
CA SER A 811 -17.54 76.61 -37.76
C SER A 811 -17.57 75.66 -36.55
N LYS A 812 -16.51 74.83 -36.43
CA LYS A 812 -15.89 74.31 -35.17
C LYS A 812 -16.71 73.26 -34.38
N LEU A 813 -16.16 72.18 -33.85
CA LEU A 813 -14.79 71.81 -33.47
C LEU A 813 -14.73 70.25 -33.47
N GLU A 814 -13.73 69.65 -34.14
CA GLU A 814 -12.65 68.81 -33.58
C GLU A 814 -13.11 67.53 -32.84
N ASP A 815 -12.91 66.33 -33.40
CA ASP A 815 -11.66 65.54 -33.53
C ASP A 815 -11.73 64.41 -32.49
N ALA A 816 -11.24 63.19 -32.67
CA ALA A 816 -10.57 62.44 -33.73
C ALA A 816 -10.76 60.94 -33.30
N LYS A 817 -11.08 59.97 -34.18
CA LYS A 817 -10.17 59.30 -35.14
C LYS A 817 -8.95 58.68 -34.45
N ASP A 818 -8.46 57.49 -34.74
CA ASP A 818 -8.57 56.51 -35.83
C ASP A 818 -8.00 55.20 -35.23
N GLY A 819 -8.15 53.99 -35.75
CA GLY A 819 -8.16 53.55 -37.14
C GLY A 819 -7.19 52.36 -37.23
N MET A 820 -7.66 51.33 -37.91
CA MET A 820 -7.07 50.00 -38.05
C MET A 820 -6.02 49.93 -39.18
N HIS A 821 -5.24 48.83 -39.10
CA HIS A 821 -4.61 48.05 -40.17
C HIS A 821 -3.22 48.44 -40.70
N GLY A 822 -2.24 47.54 -40.47
CA GLY A 822 -2.00 46.43 -41.41
C GLY A 822 -0.56 46.21 -41.89
N LYS A 823 -0.09 44.95 -41.76
CA LYS A 823 0.97 44.24 -42.56
C LYS A 823 2.42 44.73 -42.34
N THR A 824 3.53 43.96 -42.40
CA THR A 824 3.87 42.61 -42.92
C THR A 824 5.27 42.21 -42.42
N GLU A 825 5.55 40.90 -42.42
CA GLU A 825 6.82 40.18 -42.72
C GLU A 825 8.09 40.20 -41.81
N ARG A 826 8.42 38.96 -41.37
CA ARG A 826 9.69 38.19 -41.46
C ARG A 826 10.98 38.59 -40.69
N GLU A 827 11.36 37.63 -39.84
CA GLU A 827 12.65 36.89 -39.78
C GLU A 827 13.88 37.41 -39.00
N ILE A 828 14.40 36.46 -38.18
CA ILE A 828 15.82 36.14 -37.88
C ILE A 828 16.48 36.73 -36.61
N ARG A 829 16.68 35.79 -35.66
CA ARG A 829 17.86 35.48 -34.81
C ARG A 829 18.57 36.59 -34.02
N SER A 830 18.78 36.24 -32.75
CA SER A 830 20.06 36.21 -32.00
C SER A 830 20.06 36.99 -30.67
N ALA A 831 20.41 36.24 -29.62
CA ALA A 831 20.71 36.68 -28.25
C ALA A 831 22.09 37.41 -28.20
N PRO A 832 22.75 37.58 -27.04
CA PRO A 832 22.34 38.12 -25.73
C PRO A 832 23.24 39.31 -25.30
N VAL A 833 22.84 40.13 -24.33
CA VAL A 833 23.80 40.99 -23.59
C VAL A 833 23.42 41.05 -22.11
N ALA A 834 24.30 40.48 -21.28
CA ALA A 834 24.47 40.84 -19.89
C ALA A 834 25.36 42.09 -19.81
N ASP A 835 25.13 42.99 -18.84
CA ASP A 835 26.01 43.18 -17.67
C ASP A 835 25.67 44.49 -16.90
N ARG A 836 25.86 44.43 -15.56
CA ARG A 836 26.29 45.51 -14.65
C ARG A 836 25.34 46.72 -14.39
N SER A 837 25.12 47.24 -13.18
CA SER A 837 25.81 47.10 -11.88
C SER A 837 24.92 47.57 -10.71
N ALA A 838 25.24 47.02 -9.54
CA ALA A 838 24.86 47.40 -8.18
C ALA A 838 24.89 48.91 -7.83
N ARG A 839 24.06 49.29 -6.84
CA ARG A 839 24.51 50.08 -5.67
C ARG A 839 23.72 49.73 -4.40
N LEU A 840 24.47 49.33 -3.37
CA LEU A 840 24.12 49.11 -1.97
C LEU A 840 23.58 50.38 -1.29
N TYR A 841 22.69 50.19 -0.30
CA TYR A 841 22.84 50.80 1.02
C TYR A 841 22.40 49.79 2.09
N LEU A 842 23.30 49.54 3.04
CA LEU A 842 23.11 48.78 4.28
C LEU A 842 22.72 49.74 5.40
N SER A 843 21.74 49.36 6.25
CA SER A 843 21.81 49.60 7.69
C SER A 843 20.79 48.73 8.47
N THR A 844 21.32 47.65 9.05
CA THR A 844 21.12 47.16 10.44
C THR A 844 19.73 47.11 11.11
N LEU A 845 19.26 45.86 11.28
CA LEU A 845 18.79 45.20 12.51
C LEU A 845 18.16 46.03 13.65
N SER A 846 16.89 45.73 13.97
CA SER A 846 16.47 45.54 15.36
C SER A 846 15.23 44.62 15.44
N SER A 847 15.34 43.65 16.33
CA SER A 847 14.41 42.57 16.69
C SER A 847 13.12 43.04 17.37
N LYS A 848 11.96 42.50 16.95
CA LYS A 848 10.87 41.97 17.82
C LYS A 848 9.72 41.38 16.98
N PRO A 849 8.98 40.37 17.50
CA PRO A 849 8.04 39.58 16.71
C PRO A 849 6.68 40.25 16.57
N LEU A 850 6.12 40.19 15.35
CA LEU A 850 4.75 40.60 15.05
C LEU A 850 3.80 39.45 15.43
N LEU A 851 2.95 39.69 16.44
CA LEU A 851 1.77 38.88 16.75
C LEU A 851 0.79 38.97 15.57
N LEU A 852 0.47 37.84 14.94
CA LEU A 852 -0.60 37.74 13.94
C LEU A 852 -1.92 37.41 14.65
N CYS A 853 -2.83 38.38 14.67
CA CYS A 853 -4.21 38.24 15.09
C CYS A 853 -5.00 37.48 14.02
N THR A 854 -5.52 36.29 14.33
CA THR A 854 -6.56 35.64 13.52
C THR A 854 -7.93 36.02 14.07
N GLN A 855 -8.68 36.78 13.27
CA GLN A 855 -10.10 37.05 13.50
C GLN A 855 -10.93 35.86 13.02
N THR A 856 -11.67 35.23 13.91
CA THR A 856 -12.79 34.33 13.58
C THR A 856 -14.11 35.12 13.73
N PRO A 857 -15.09 34.95 12.81
CA PRO A 857 -16.42 35.53 12.99
C PRO A 857 -17.35 34.54 13.71
N THR A 858 -17.90 34.97 14.84
CA THR A 858 -18.95 34.32 15.62
C THR A 858 -20.37 34.67 15.14
N LYS A 859 -21.26 33.67 15.08
CA LYS A 859 -22.74 33.67 15.17
C LYS A 859 -23.11 32.24 15.63
N GLN A 860 -23.97 31.89 16.59
CA GLN A 860 -25.02 32.49 17.44
C GLN A 860 -25.07 31.62 18.73
N ALA A 861 -25.07 32.22 19.92
CA ALA A 861 -26.21 32.35 20.86
C ALA A 861 -26.83 31.03 21.38
N HIS A 862 -26.53 30.69 22.64
CA HIS A 862 -27.54 30.37 23.67
C HIS A 862 -26.93 30.58 25.08
N ASP A 863 -27.75 31.18 25.95
CA ASP A 863 -27.51 31.52 27.35
C ASP A 863 -26.95 30.38 28.21
N ILE A 864 -26.12 30.72 29.21
CA ILE A 864 -26.34 30.43 30.65
C ILE A 864 -25.12 30.91 31.49
N SER A 865 -25.42 31.78 32.46
CA SER A 865 -24.78 31.98 33.78
C SER A 865 -23.29 32.39 33.89
N TYR A 866 -23.07 33.69 34.09
CA TYR A 866 -21.91 34.28 34.76
C TYR A 866 -21.87 33.94 36.27
N ARG A 867 -20.77 33.34 36.76
CA ARG A 867 -20.29 33.53 38.15
C ARG A 867 -18.76 33.30 38.25
N GLN A 868 -18.09 34.36 38.72
CA GLN A 868 -16.84 34.40 39.52
C GLN A 868 -15.45 34.37 38.84
N ILE A 869 -14.88 35.57 38.68
CA ILE A 869 -13.65 36.12 39.31
C ILE A 869 -12.30 35.34 39.16
N ARG A 870 -11.42 35.91 38.31
CA ARG A 870 -9.93 36.13 38.34
C ARG A 870 -9.14 35.93 39.67
N PRO A 871 -7.77 36.05 39.70
CA PRO A 871 -6.69 35.83 38.71
C PRO A 871 -5.36 35.20 39.28
N LEU A 872 -4.31 35.17 38.42
CA LEU A 872 -2.85 35.13 38.66
C LEU A 872 -2.18 33.76 38.47
N ILE A 873 -1.42 33.57 37.38
CA ILE A 873 0.01 33.87 37.22
C ILE A 873 0.89 33.02 38.16
N GLY A 874 1.49 32.01 37.54
CA GLY A 874 2.69 31.27 37.92
C GLY A 874 3.23 30.66 36.62
#